data_AF-A0A849J0J4-F1
#
_entry.id   AF-A0A849J0J4-F1
#
_cell.length_a   1.000
_cell.length_b   1.000
_cell.length_c   1.000
_cell.angle_alpha   90.00
_cell.angle_beta   90.00
_cell.angle_gamma   90.00
#
_symmetry.space_group_name_H-M   'P 1'
#
loop_
_entity.id
_entity.type
_entity.pdbx_description
1 polymer ?
#
loop_
_entity_poly.entity_id
_entity_poly.type
_entity_poly.pdbx_seq_one_letter_code
_entity_poly.pdbx_strand_id
1 'polypeptide(L)'
;MDVNLIQRKVDAVEDAIRTHVEKLSAKRAWNYAVSSDRITGRARANLQQYASLVQKLGKGTSTKYGNIRRSEIREAMQRCRPSVPVWILPIYRIAEQIKIEPNIFDVIIVDEASQAGTESTFLQYLAPKIVVIGDDKQVSPAAVGVDQQELRDLASQYLYDDPYKASWQEPTRSLFDEAKMRFDGMITLVEHRRCVPEIIGFSNRVAYEPDGIRLIPVRQYGADRLEPIKPVFVKDGFMKGGSQSRVNPVECDAIVDQIEKCFADPSYDGMSFGVISLQGKQQAQLIEKTLLERIPPEEWTSRDLRCGDSADFQGSERNVIFLSMVSAPDPERRTNARTTEMFLQRYNVAASRAKDQMWLYHSMSLADLSNTEDLRFQLIDYCYGTVNRTTESNSTFANPVPEDIRVPPFESLFEQRVFNRLIDRGFQVVPQFDVEGYRIDLVIIGSKTKVAIECDGDFWHGPDRYQADLARKRDLERNRWKFFNIRESEFYIDRAAALVPLWEMLNELAVHPSGWLPPDQDFVEDKAHAPTLEAPAPTIDSNPSRLKSSESEPVLYEREDQVNRNHRPAPMPSIDVRESEPDNFSKGIAEVEPEGTSDVSVSPLQIGWPRNPITHSAGVEQVEASLKLTEYVEFDEETTSTANARPGRLLEEVLAIISTEGPVLGDRIFSVHTRCSGGLRVGRLIAEALAKILATATSRGLVVEEDPLGERSRQQRTYRLPNQPDLRQRTLGPRTLELVPPRELAALMEALQRRQTWMSHDALYREVLNCYSLKRLTPKTQQRLYVVKTRIVP
;
A
#
# COMPACT_ATOMS: atom_id res chain seq x y z
N MET A 1 3.60 -6.34 37.54
CA MET A 1 2.45 -6.43 36.62
C MET A 1 3.04 -6.74 35.26
N ASP A 2 2.76 -7.92 34.71
CA ASP A 2 3.34 -8.38 33.45
C ASP A 2 2.71 -7.62 32.28
N VAL A 3 3.49 -6.75 31.64
CA VAL A 3 3.05 -5.90 30.52
C VAL A 3 2.70 -6.73 29.30
N ASN A 4 3.50 -7.76 29.01
CA ASN A 4 3.32 -8.61 27.84
C ASN A 4 2.03 -9.44 27.98
N LEU A 5 1.68 -9.86 29.20
CA LEU A 5 0.39 -10.52 29.46
C LEU A 5 -0.79 -9.58 29.26
N ILE A 6 -0.67 -8.31 29.68
CA ILE A 6 -1.73 -7.31 29.48
C ILE A 6 -1.87 -7.00 27.99
N GLN A 7 -0.77 -6.79 27.28
CA GLN A 7 -0.78 -6.54 25.83
C GLN A 7 -1.44 -7.70 25.08
N ARG A 8 -1.05 -8.96 25.35
CA ARG A 8 -1.70 -10.14 24.76
C ARG A 8 -3.21 -10.19 25.01
N LYS A 9 -3.67 -9.77 26.19
CA LYS A 9 -5.11 -9.69 26.51
C LYS A 9 -5.80 -8.57 25.74
N VAL A 10 -5.16 -7.40 25.60
CA VAL A 10 -5.67 -6.29 24.79
C VAL A 10 -5.81 -6.73 23.34
N ASP A 11 -4.77 -7.33 22.76
CA ASP A 11 -4.76 -7.79 21.37
C ASP A 11 -5.86 -8.84 21.12
N ALA A 12 -6.01 -9.81 22.04
CA ALA A 12 -7.04 -10.83 21.92
C ALA A 12 -8.47 -10.26 21.98
N VAL A 13 -8.69 -9.24 22.83
CA VAL A 13 -9.98 -8.55 22.91
C VAL A 13 -10.22 -7.69 21.66
N GLU A 14 -9.22 -6.96 21.17
CA GLU A 14 -9.32 -6.18 19.94
C GLU A 14 -9.62 -7.07 18.72
N ASP A 15 -8.92 -8.20 18.59
CA ASP A 15 -9.18 -9.20 17.55
C ASP A 15 -10.59 -9.78 17.66
N ALA A 16 -11.05 -10.12 18.88
CA ALA A 16 -12.41 -10.59 19.10
C ALA A 16 -13.45 -9.54 18.70
N ILE A 17 -13.26 -8.27 19.08
CA ILE A 17 -14.13 -7.16 18.68
C ILE A 17 -14.15 -7.04 17.15
N ARG A 18 -12.98 -7.02 16.50
CA ARG A 18 -12.86 -6.93 15.04
C ARG A 18 -13.65 -8.06 14.35
N THR A 19 -13.44 -9.30 14.76
CA THR A 19 -14.15 -10.46 14.20
C THR A 19 -15.66 -10.40 14.42
N HIS A 20 -16.13 -9.96 15.59
CA HIS A 20 -17.57 -9.83 15.85
C HIS A 20 -18.20 -8.70 15.04
N VAL A 21 -17.53 -7.55 14.94
CA VAL A 21 -17.97 -6.41 14.13
C VAL A 21 -18.03 -6.80 12.65
N GLU A 22 -17.03 -7.51 12.14
CA GLU A 22 -17.01 -8.02 10.77
C GLU A 22 -18.20 -8.94 10.50
N LYS A 23 -18.40 -9.96 11.35
CA LYS A 23 -19.53 -10.90 11.23
C LYS A 23 -20.88 -10.20 11.32
N LEU A 24 -21.05 -9.27 12.26
CA LEU A 24 -22.28 -8.52 12.44
C LEU A 24 -22.57 -7.62 11.24
N SER A 25 -21.55 -6.92 10.75
CA SER A 25 -21.65 -6.02 9.58
C SER A 25 -22.02 -6.82 8.33
N ALA A 26 -21.34 -7.95 8.10
CA ALA A 26 -21.64 -8.84 6.98
C ALA A 26 -23.08 -9.38 7.05
N LYS A 27 -23.51 -9.89 8.22
CA LYS A 27 -24.88 -10.39 8.41
C LYS A 27 -25.93 -9.30 8.21
N ARG A 28 -25.73 -8.10 8.78
CA ARG A 28 -26.65 -6.97 8.60
C ARG A 28 -26.73 -6.52 7.16
N ALA A 29 -25.58 -6.42 6.48
CA ALA A 29 -25.50 -6.05 5.08
C ALA A 29 -26.24 -7.07 4.19
N TRP A 30 -25.99 -8.37 4.40
CA TRP A 30 -26.67 -9.44 3.67
C TRP A 30 -28.17 -9.47 3.95
N ASN A 31 -28.58 -9.44 5.22
CA ASN A 31 -30.02 -9.41 5.57
C ASN A 31 -30.74 -8.23 4.92
N TYR A 32 -30.12 -7.05 4.91
CA TYR A 32 -30.67 -5.89 4.22
C TYR A 32 -30.64 -6.06 2.69
N ALA A 33 -29.60 -6.70 2.14
CA ALA A 33 -29.46 -6.97 0.71
C ALA A 33 -30.48 -7.94 0.16
N VAL A 34 -30.77 -9.03 0.88
CA VAL A 34 -31.72 -10.06 0.46
C VAL A 34 -33.12 -9.89 1.06
N SER A 35 -33.34 -8.81 1.81
CA SER A 35 -34.65 -8.50 2.38
C SER A 35 -35.74 -8.50 1.31
N SER A 36 -36.93 -8.97 1.68
CA SER A 36 -38.11 -8.98 0.82
C SER A 36 -38.47 -7.58 0.29
N ASP A 37 -38.09 -6.54 1.03
CA ASP A 37 -38.31 -5.14 0.67
C ASP A 37 -37.39 -4.69 -0.48
N ARG A 38 -36.23 -5.34 -0.67
CA ARG A 38 -35.26 -5.01 -1.73
C ARG A 38 -35.29 -5.99 -2.89
N ILE A 39 -35.23 -7.29 -2.62
CA ILE A 39 -35.32 -8.35 -3.65
C ILE A 39 -36.73 -8.93 -3.65
N THR A 40 -37.65 -8.19 -4.26
CA THR A 40 -39.00 -8.67 -4.54
C THR A 40 -38.97 -9.81 -5.57
N GLY A 41 -40.05 -10.60 -5.66
CA GLY A 41 -40.17 -11.64 -6.72
C GLY A 41 -39.98 -11.06 -8.13
N ARG A 42 -40.46 -9.83 -8.36
CA ARG A 42 -40.26 -9.09 -9.61
C ARG A 42 -38.79 -8.71 -9.84
N ALA A 43 -38.09 -8.26 -8.80
CA ALA A 43 -36.66 -7.95 -8.88
C ALA A 43 -35.84 -9.19 -9.27
N ARG A 44 -36.14 -10.35 -8.66
CA ARG A 44 -35.49 -11.63 -8.97
C ARG A 44 -35.72 -12.05 -10.43
N ALA A 45 -36.95 -11.95 -10.91
CA ALA A 45 -37.29 -12.24 -12.31
C ALA A 45 -36.56 -11.31 -13.29
N ASN A 46 -36.49 -10.00 -12.99
CA ASN A 46 -35.74 -9.03 -13.81
C ASN A 46 -34.24 -9.37 -13.86
N LEU A 47 -33.65 -9.77 -12.73
CA LEU A 47 -32.23 -10.17 -12.66
C LEU A 47 -31.95 -11.45 -13.47
N GLN A 48 -32.81 -12.46 -13.34
CA GLN A 48 -32.69 -13.69 -14.14
C GLN A 48 -32.84 -13.42 -15.64
N GLN A 49 -33.78 -12.55 -16.03
CA GLN A 49 -33.94 -12.13 -17.42
C GLN A 49 -32.69 -11.43 -17.95
N TYR A 50 -32.15 -10.46 -17.19
CA TYR A 50 -30.92 -9.76 -17.55
C TYR A 50 -29.74 -10.73 -17.73
N ALA A 51 -29.51 -11.62 -16.76
CA ALA A 51 -28.44 -12.63 -16.84
C ALA A 51 -28.58 -13.53 -18.09
N SER A 52 -29.80 -13.98 -18.41
CA SER A 52 -30.07 -14.76 -19.61
C SER A 52 -29.76 -13.99 -20.90
N LEU A 53 -30.15 -12.72 -20.98
CA LEU A 53 -29.90 -11.87 -22.15
C LEU A 53 -28.41 -11.60 -22.36
N VAL A 54 -27.67 -11.34 -21.28
CA VAL A 54 -26.21 -11.16 -21.32
C VAL A 54 -25.51 -12.44 -21.77
N GLN A 55 -25.91 -13.60 -21.25
CA GLN A 55 -25.35 -14.89 -21.65
C GLN A 55 -25.60 -15.19 -23.14
N LYS A 56 -26.81 -14.89 -23.64
CA LYS A 56 -27.19 -15.05 -25.06
C LYS A 56 -26.47 -14.09 -26.00
N LEU A 57 -26.03 -12.93 -25.52
CA LEU A 57 -25.21 -12.00 -26.31
C LEU A 57 -23.80 -12.57 -26.59
N GLY A 58 -23.24 -13.35 -25.66
CA GLY A 58 -21.93 -14.00 -25.79
C GLY A 58 -20.81 -13.02 -26.18
N LYS A 59 -19.95 -13.43 -27.13
CA LYS A 59 -18.88 -12.60 -27.73
C LYS A 59 -19.37 -11.64 -28.85
N GLY A 60 -20.68 -11.44 -29.01
CA GLY A 60 -21.23 -10.43 -29.93
C GLY A 60 -21.24 -10.79 -31.43
N THR A 61 -21.10 -12.06 -31.79
CA THR A 61 -20.84 -12.50 -33.19
C THR A 61 -22.07 -12.55 -34.12
N SER A 62 -23.30 -12.28 -33.64
CA SER A 62 -24.48 -12.28 -34.52
C SER A 62 -24.83 -10.86 -34.99
N THR A 63 -24.30 -10.47 -36.15
CA THR A 63 -24.50 -9.15 -36.82
C THR A 63 -25.97 -8.83 -37.13
N LYS A 64 -26.83 -9.85 -37.31
CA LYS A 64 -28.23 -9.64 -37.75
C LYS A 64 -29.21 -9.19 -36.66
N TYR A 65 -28.94 -9.49 -35.39
CA TYR A 65 -29.84 -9.16 -34.26
C TYR A 65 -29.13 -8.48 -33.08
N GLY A 66 -27.86 -8.07 -33.24
CA GLY A 66 -27.05 -7.50 -32.17
C GLY A 66 -27.62 -6.21 -31.58
N ASN A 67 -28.13 -5.29 -32.41
CA ASN A 67 -28.67 -4.02 -31.94
C ASN A 67 -29.97 -4.17 -31.14
N ILE A 68 -30.85 -5.09 -31.57
CA ILE A 68 -32.09 -5.42 -30.86
C ILE A 68 -31.75 -6.02 -29.50
N ARG A 69 -30.86 -7.01 -29.45
CA ARG A 69 -30.43 -7.64 -28.18
C ARG A 69 -29.76 -6.65 -27.24
N ARG A 70 -28.94 -5.72 -27.74
CA ARG A 70 -28.36 -4.65 -26.91
C ARG A 70 -29.43 -3.72 -26.33
N SER A 71 -30.49 -3.44 -27.08
CA SER A 71 -31.64 -2.67 -26.59
C SER A 71 -32.38 -3.42 -25.48
N GLU A 72 -32.67 -4.71 -25.68
CA GLU A 72 -33.32 -5.56 -24.69
C GLU A 72 -32.49 -5.67 -23.40
N ILE A 73 -31.16 -5.76 -23.52
CA ILE A 73 -30.24 -5.76 -22.37
C ILE A 73 -30.28 -4.42 -21.64
N ARG A 74 -30.28 -3.29 -22.37
CA ARG A 74 -30.43 -1.94 -21.78
C ARG A 74 -31.73 -1.81 -20.99
N GLU A 75 -32.84 -2.25 -21.54
CA GLU A 75 -34.14 -2.22 -20.86
C GLU A 75 -34.21 -3.17 -19.65
N ALA A 76 -33.63 -4.37 -19.76
CA ALA A 76 -33.54 -5.29 -18.64
C ALA A 76 -32.67 -4.71 -17.51
N MET A 77 -31.53 -4.10 -17.87
CA MET A 77 -30.61 -3.45 -16.94
C MET A 77 -31.29 -2.32 -16.17
N GLN A 78 -32.04 -1.45 -16.87
CA GLN A 78 -32.80 -0.38 -16.20
C GLN A 78 -33.79 -0.91 -15.16
N ARG A 79 -34.43 -2.05 -15.43
CA ARG A 79 -35.40 -2.68 -14.52
C ARG A 79 -34.77 -3.35 -13.30
N CYS A 80 -33.53 -3.83 -13.41
CA CYS A 80 -32.85 -4.52 -12.30
C CYS A 80 -31.84 -3.63 -11.56
N ARG A 81 -31.39 -2.51 -12.13
CA ARG A 81 -30.44 -1.57 -11.51
C ARG A 81 -30.80 -1.21 -10.06
N PRO A 82 -32.06 -0.83 -9.71
CA PRO A 82 -32.41 -0.46 -8.34
C PRO A 82 -32.34 -1.61 -7.33
N SER A 83 -32.37 -2.86 -7.81
CA SER A 83 -32.37 -4.05 -6.95
C SER A 83 -30.97 -4.49 -6.53
N VAL A 84 -29.92 -4.00 -7.21
CA VAL A 84 -28.53 -4.40 -6.99
C VAL A 84 -27.75 -3.21 -6.42
N PRO A 85 -27.11 -3.36 -5.24
CA PRO A 85 -26.42 -2.26 -4.58
C PRO A 85 -25.11 -1.87 -5.26
N VAL A 86 -24.44 -2.80 -5.95
CA VAL A 86 -23.12 -2.60 -6.54
C VAL A 86 -23.07 -3.29 -7.90
N TRP A 87 -22.66 -2.55 -8.93
CA TRP A 87 -22.48 -3.05 -10.29
C TRP A 87 -21.00 -3.05 -10.63
N ILE A 88 -20.46 -4.21 -11.02
CA ILE A 88 -19.06 -4.38 -11.43
C ILE A 88 -19.06 -4.71 -12.92
N LEU A 89 -18.58 -3.78 -13.74
CA LEU A 89 -18.64 -3.87 -15.20
C LEU A 89 -17.35 -3.29 -15.83
N PRO A 90 -16.80 -3.92 -16.88
CA PRO A 90 -15.80 -3.27 -17.72
C PRO A 90 -16.37 -1.99 -18.38
N ILE A 91 -15.52 -0.98 -18.61
CA ILE A 91 -15.95 0.34 -19.10
C ILE A 91 -16.77 0.25 -20.41
N TYR A 92 -16.32 -0.56 -21.37
CA TYR A 92 -17.04 -0.73 -22.64
C TYR A 92 -18.45 -1.31 -22.47
N ARG A 93 -18.68 -2.16 -21.45
CA ARG A 93 -20.00 -2.72 -21.15
C ARG A 93 -20.96 -1.66 -20.63
N ILE A 94 -20.45 -0.65 -19.91
CA ILE A 94 -21.26 0.47 -19.41
C ILE A 94 -21.83 1.22 -20.62
N ALA A 95 -21.00 1.57 -21.60
CA ALA A 95 -21.45 2.25 -22.81
C ALA A 95 -22.45 1.41 -23.65
N GLU A 96 -22.31 0.08 -23.69
CA GLU A 96 -23.22 -0.79 -24.43
C GLU A 96 -24.56 -1.07 -23.72
N GLN A 97 -24.53 -1.23 -22.39
CA GLN A 97 -25.63 -1.84 -21.61
C GLN A 97 -26.40 -0.85 -20.75
N ILE A 98 -25.91 0.37 -20.58
CA ILE A 98 -26.56 1.38 -19.74
C ILE A 98 -27.02 2.53 -20.63
N LYS A 99 -28.28 2.94 -20.45
CA LYS A 99 -28.75 4.21 -21.02
C LYS A 99 -28.11 5.34 -20.22
N ILE A 100 -27.24 6.10 -20.86
CA ILE A 100 -26.49 7.19 -20.26
C ILE A 100 -27.47 8.31 -19.89
N GLU A 101 -27.62 8.55 -18.59
CA GLU A 101 -28.40 9.63 -18.00
C GLU A 101 -27.57 10.20 -16.82
N PRO A 102 -27.73 11.48 -16.48
CA PRO A 102 -26.94 12.08 -15.41
C PRO A 102 -27.30 11.48 -14.06
N ASN A 103 -26.29 11.23 -13.21
CA ASN A 103 -26.47 10.77 -11.82
C ASN A 103 -27.29 9.47 -11.67
N ILE A 104 -27.14 8.52 -12.59
CA ILE A 104 -27.73 7.18 -12.46
C ILE A 104 -27.06 6.32 -11.39
N PHE A 105 -25.90 6.71 -10.89
CA PHE A 105 -25.26 6.10 -9.73
C PHE A 105 -24.93 7.17 -8.70
N ASP A 106 -24.88 6.80 -7.43
CA ASP A 106 -24.47 7.73 -6.36
C ASP A 106 -22.95 7.90 -6.34
N VAL A 107 -22.21 6.82 -6.63
CA VAL A 107 -20.76 6.76 -6.61
C VAL A 107 -20.28 5.84 -7.73
N ILE A 108 -19.23 6.25 -8.42
CA ILE A 108 -18.45 5.39 -9.33
C ILE A 108 -17.05 5.21 -8.76
N ILE A 109 -16.55 3.97 -8.80
CA ILE A 109 -15.18 3.65 -8.47
C ILE A 109 -14.53 3.11 -9.74
N VAL A 110 -13.46 3.75 -10.18
CA VAL A 110 -12.66 3.30 -11.32
C VAL A 110 -11.34 2.80 -10.77
N ASP A 111 -11.17 1.48 -10.77
CA ASP A 111 -9.90 0.84 -10.45
C ASP A 111 -9.00 0.75 -11.68
N GLU A 112 -7.68 0.73 -11.48
CA GLU A 112 -6.68 0.71 -12.56
C GLU A 112 -6.90 1.83 -13.60
N ALA A 113 -7.29 3.02 -13.15
CA ALA A 113 -7.67 4.14 -14.01
C ALA A 113 -6.52 4.70 -14.86
N SER A 114 -5.26 4.37 -14.54
CA SER A 114 -4.12 4.68 -15.41
C SER A 114 -4.12 3.83 -16.69
N GLN A 115 -4.91 2.75 -16.75
CA GLN A 115 -5.13 1.93 -17.95
C GLN A 115 -6.42 2.31 -18.71
N ALA A 116 -7.23 3.20 -18.16
CA ALA A 116 -8.44 3.69 -18.80
C ALA A 116 -8.09 4.93 -19.63
N GLY A 117 -8.40 4.95 -20.93
CA GLY A 117 -8.15 6.12 -21.78
C GLY A 117 -9.11 7.28 -21.49
N THR A 118 -8.86 8.43 -22.13
CA THR A 118 -9.68 9.65 -21.97
C THR A 118 -11.15 9.45 -22.34
N GLU A 119 -11.48 8.48 -23.19
CA GLU A 119 -12.84 8.10 -23.52
C GLU A 119 -13.65 7.71 -22.27
N SER A 120 -13.00 7.26 -21.20
CA SER A 120 -13.64 6.88 -19.93
C SER A 120 -14.17 8.06 -19.12
N THR A 121 -13.92 9.29 -19.56
CA THR A 121 -14.40 10.53 -18.91
C THR A 121 -15.92 10.57 -18.78
N PHE A 122 -16.68 9.93 -19.68
CA PHE A 122 -18.15 9.90 -19.59
C PHE A 122 -18.67 9.31 -18.27
N LEU A 123 -17.85 8.51 -17.56
CA LEU A 123 -18.18 8.00 -16.23
C LEU A 123 -18.47 9.12 -15.23
N GLN A 124 -17.83 10.29 -15.38
CA GLN A 124 -18.07 11.47 -14.53
C GLN A 124 -19.49 12.02 -14.68
N TYR A 125 -20.16 11.76 -15.81
CA TYR A 125 -21.55 12.17 -16.02
C TYR A 125 -22.55 11.25 -15.29
N LEU A 126 -22.16 10.02 -15.02
CA LEU A 126 -23.05 8.99 -14.49
C LEU A 126 -23.26 9.08 -12.97
N ALA A 127 -22.41 9.79 -12.24
CA ALA A 127 -22.50 9.91 -10.79
C ALA A 127 -22.02 11.26 -10.26
N PRO A 128 -22.58 11.77 -9.15
CA PRO A 128 -22.13 13.01 -8.52
C PRO A 128 -20.79 12.83 -7.78
N LYS A 129 -20.33 11.59 -7.56
CA LYS A 129 -19.03 11.27 -6.96
C LYS A 129 -18.32 10.19 -7.77
N ILE A 130 -17.04 10.40 -8.00
CA ILE A 130 -16.15 9.43 -8.65
C ILE A 130 -14.89 9.26 -7.80
N VAL A 131 -14.46 8.01 -7.63
CA VAL A 131 -13.19 7.64 -7.00
C VAL A 131 -12.32 7.02 -8.08
N VAL A 132 -11.21 7.67 -8.38
CA VAL A 132 -10.27 7.25 -9.43
C VAL A 132 -9.04 6.68 -8.74
N ILE A 133 -8.77 5.39 -8.96
CA ILE A 133 -7.68 4.64 -8.33
C ILE A 133 -6.75 4.17 -9.44
N GLY A 134 -5.46 4.43 -9.33
CA GLY A 134 -4.49 4.06 -10.35
C GLY A 134 -3.06 4.41 -9.94
N ASP A 135 -2.12 4.02 -10.79
CA ASP A 135 -0.68 4.28 -10.65
C ASP A 135 -0.14 4.72 -12.02
N ASP A 136 0.27 5.99 -12.12
CA ASP A 136 0.81 6.59 -13.35
C ASP A 136 2.22 6.09 -13.70
N LYS A 137 2.88 5.38 -12.77
CA LYS A 137 4.17 4.71 -12.98
C LYS A 137 4.03 3.28 -13.51
N GLN A 138 2.81 2.80 -13.73
CA GLN A 138 2.55 1.50 -14.38
C GLN A 138 2.12 1.69 -15.85
N VAL A 139 1.92 0.60 -16.58
CA VAL A 139 1.66 0.65 -18.03
C VAL A 139 0.40 1.45 -18.34
N SER A 140 0.56 2.55 -19.08
CA SER A 140 -0.52 3.38 -19.63
C SER A 140 -1.23 2.71 -20.82
N PRO A 141 -2.41 3.20 -21.26
CA PRO A 141 -3.16 2.60 -22.35
C PRO A 141 -2.33 2.65 -23.64
N ALA A 142 -2.29 1.53 -24.36
CA ALA A 142 -1.60 1.47 -25.63
C ALA A 142 -2.45 2.19 -26.70
N ALA A 143 -1.95 3.30 -27.24
CA ALA A 143 -2.56 4.07 -28.33
C ALA A 143 -2.60 3.36 -29.70
N VAL A 144 -2.60 2.03 -29.71
CA VAL A 144 -2.44 1.22 -30.92
C VAL A 144 -3.69 1.32 -31.78
N GLY A 145 -3.55 1.94 -32.95
CA GLY A 145 -4.63 2.06 -33.93
C GLY A 145 -5.54 3.27 -33.74
N VAL A 146 -5.21 4.22 -32.85
CA VAL A 146 -5.95 5.48 -32.69
C VAL A 146 -5.43 6.52 -33.68
N ASP A 147 -6.32 7.07 -34.51
CA ASP A 147 -5.97 8.17 -35.41
C ASP A 147 -5.97 9.50 -34.64
N GLN A 148 -4.77 10.08 -34.46
CA GLN A 148 -4.63 11.37 -33.81
C GLN A 148 -5.35 12.49 -34.56
N GLN A 149 -5.50 12.39 -35.89
CA GLN A 149 -6.23 13.40 -36.64
C GLN A 149 -7.72 13.36 -36.31
N GLU A 150 -8.31 12.17 -36.20
CA GLU A 150 -9.71 12.03 -35.77
C GLU A 150 -9.93 12.61 -34.37
N LEU A 151 -9.01 12.39 -33.43
CA LEU A 151 -9.07 13.00 -32.10
C LEU A 151 -8.98 14.53 -32.15
N ARG A 152 -8.10 15.08 -32.99
CA ARG A 152 -7.99 16.52 -33.20
C ARG A 152 -9.27 17.13 -33.77
N ASP A 153 -9.90 16.44 -34.71
CA ASP A 153 -11.13 16.88 -35.34
C ASP A 153 -12.29 16.85 -34.35
N LEU A 154 -12.44 15.76 -33.57
CA LEU A 154 -13.43 15.64 -32.49
C LEU A 154 -13.24 16.70 -31.41
N ALA A 155 -12.02 16.91 -30.93
CA ALA A 155 -11.72 17.93 -29.93
C ALA A 155 -12.03 19.34 -30.47
N SER A 156 -11.75 19.60 -31.74
CA SER A 156 -12.06 20.89 -32.37
C SER A 156 -13.56 21.10 -32.59
N GLN A 157 -14.33 20.04 -32.78
CA GLN A 157 -15.78 20.11 -32.96
C GLN A 157 -16.53 20.25 -31.63
N TYR A 158 -16.19 19.44 -30.63
CA TYR A 158 -16.98 19.30 -29.40
C TYR A 158 -16.38 20.04 -28.20
N LEU A 159 -15.10 20.38 -28.23
CA LEU A 159 -14.36 21.00 -27.11
C LEU A 159 -13.66 22.29 -27.58
N TYR A 160 -14.29 23.04 -28.49
CA TYR A 160 -13.68 24.20 -29.16
C TYR A 160 -13.31 25.34 -28.20
N ASP A 161 -14.02 25.46 -27.08
CA ASP A 161 -13.87 26.47 -26.04
C ASP A 161 -13.17 25.96 -24.77
N ASP A 162 -12.74 24.68 -24.74
CA ASP A 162 -11.96 24.14 -23.62
C ASP A 162 -10.52 24.70 -23.65
N PRO A 163 -10.06 25.42 -22.60
CA PRO A 163 -8.70 25.96 -22.53
C PRO A 163 -7.61 24.89 -22.56
N TYR A 164 -7.96 23.63 -22.23
CA TYR A 164 -7.08 22.48 -22.20
C TYR A 164 -7.35 21.52 -23.38
N LYS A 165 -7.96 21.98 -24.47
CA LYS A 165 -8.30 21.19 -25.67
C LYS A 165 -7.19 20.25 -26.14
N ALA A 166 -5.94 20.72 -26.16
CA ALA A 166 -4.78 19.94 -26.61
C ALA A 166 -4.61 18.63 -25.85
N SER A 167 -4.98 18.61 -24.56
CA SER A 167 -4.81 17.45 -23.70
C SER A 167 -5.74 16.28 -24.04
N TRP A 168 -6.89 16.57 -24.68
CA TRP A 168 -7.83 15.56 -25.19
C TRP A 168 -7.37 14.90 -26.50
N GLN A 169 -6.31 15.42 -27.12
CA GLN A 169 -5.77 14.95 -28.39
C GLN A 169 -4.67 13.90 -28.20
N GLU A 170 -4.21 13.71 -26.96
CA GLU A 170 -3.14 12.80 -26.58
C GLU A 170 -3.68 11.37 -26.37
N PRO A 171 -3.41 10.41 -27.27
CA PRO A 171 -4.03 9.09 -27.20
C PRO A 171 -3.55 8.22 -26.03
N THR A 172 -2.37 8.53 -25.48
CA THR A 172 -1.77 7.78 -24.36
C THR A 172 -2.21 8.32 -23.00
N ARG A 173 -3.00 9.40 -22.98
CA ARG A 173 -3.44 10.02 -21.74
C ARG A 173 -4.54 9.18 -21.09
N SER A 174 -4.42 8.96 -19.78
CA SER A 174 -5.36 8.15 -19.02
C SER A 174 -6.40 9.00 -18.26
N LEU A 175 -7.48 8.35 -17.80
CA LEU A 175 -8.45 8.94 -16.88
C LEU A 175 -7.78 9.38 -15.57
N PHE A 176 -6.75 8.64 -15.11
CA PHE A 176 -5.96 9.02 -13.94
C PHE A 176 -5.19 10.33 -14.17
N ASP A 177 -4.56 10.49 -15.33
CA ASP A 177 -3.84 11.72 -15.68
C ASP A 177 -4.77 12.93 -15.82
N GLU A 178 -5.97 12.71 -16.36
CA GLU A 178 -7.03 13.73 -16.42
C GLU A 178 -7.48 14.12 -15.01
N ALA A 179 -7.71 13.13 -14.13
CA ALA A 179 -8.12 13.38 -12.76
C ALA A 179 -7.05 14.15 -11.97
N LYS A 180 -5.78 13.74 -12.10
CA LYS A 180 -4.62 14.39 -11.47
C LYS A 180 -4.44 15.84 -11.91
N MET A 181 -4.76 16.15 -13.16
CA MET A 181 -4.67 17.52 -13.68
C MET A 181 -5.84 18.41 -13.23
N ARG A 182 -7.06 17.85 -13.16
CA ARG A 182 -8.29 18.64 -12.98
C ARG A 182 -8.76 18.75 -11.53
N PHE A 183 -8.34 17.84 -10.66
CA PHE A 183 -8.80 17.77 -9.29
C PHE A 183 -7.64 17.80 -8.29
N ASP A 184 -7.85 18.51 -7.18
CA ASP A 184 -6.96 18.48 -6.02
C ASP A 184 -7.32 17.34 -5.06
N GLY A 185 -6.40 16.98 -4.16
CA GLY A 185 -6.65 16.01 -3.09
C GLY A 185 -6.27 14.56 -3.40
N MET A 186 -5.27 14.35 -4.26
CA MET A 186 -4.68 13.03 -4.49
C MET A 186 -4.16 12.42 -3.18
N ILE A 187 -4.63 11.22 -2.85
CA ILE A 187 -4.16 10.43 -1.70
C ILE A 187 -3.20 9.37 -2.22
N THR A 188 -1.91 9.51 -1.90
CA THR A 188 -0.89 8.52 -2.25
C THR A 188 -0.80 7.45 -1.18
N LEU A 189 -0.96 6.18 -1.58
CA LEU A 189 -0.74 5.04 -0.71
C LEU A 189 0.74 4.65 -0.77
N VAL A 190 1.42 4.66 0.37
CA VAL A 190 2.87 4.38 0.45
C VAL A 190 3.19 2.97 0.94
N GLU A 191 2.28 2.30 1.63
CA GLU A 191 2.52 0.94 2.12
C GLU A 191 2.55 -0.08 0.98
N HIS A 192 3.65 -0.80 0.87
CA HIS A 192 3.87 -1.84 -0.12
C HIS A 192 3.87 -3.23 0.52
N ARG A 193 2.84 -4.02 0.22
CA ARG A 193 2.57 -5.31 0.90
C ARG A 193 2.99 -6.55 0.11
N ARG A 194 3.57 -6.38 -1.09
CA ARG A 194 3.83 -7.47 -2.04
C ARG A 194 5.29 -7.93 -2.06
N CYS A 195 6.19 -7.05 -2.45
CA CYS A 195 7.58 -7.38 -2.70
C CYS A 195 8.39 -7.27 -1.41
N VAL A 196 9.44 -8.08 -1.32
CA VAL A 196 10.51 -7.86 -0.35
C VAL A 196 11.27 -6.55 -0.63
N PRO A 197 11.92 -5.94 0.38
CA PRO A 197 12.53 -4.61 0.26
C PRO A 197 13.53 -4.47 -0.89
N GLU A 198 14.30 -5.51 -1.16
CA GLU A 198 15.31 -5.54 -2.21
C GLU A 198 14.67 -5.39 -3.59
N ILE A 199 13.53 -6.06 -3.83
CA ILE A 199 12.86 -6.05 -5.13
C ILE A 199 12.18 -4.69 -5.37
N ILE A 200 11.37 -4.22 -4.41
CA ILE A 200 10.68 -2.92 -4.58
C ILE A 200 11.65 -1.74 -4.57
N GLY A 201 12.83 -1.91 -3.98
CA GLY A 201 13.84 -0.85 -3.92
C GLY A 201 14.31 -0.39 -5.31
N PHE A 202 14.28 -1.26 -6.32
CA PHE A 202 14.54 -0.83 -7.71
C PHE A 202 13.46 0.12 -8.20
N SER A 203 12.20 -0.29 -8.09
CA SER A 203 11.03 0.53 -8.47
C SER A 203 11.01 1.88 -7.74
N ASN A 204 11.31 1.90 -6.44
CA ASN A 204 11.44 3.14 -5.67
C ASN A 204 12.46 4.08 -6.31
N ARG A 205 13.68 3.59 -6.57
CA ARG A 205 14.77 4.39 -7.13
C ARG A 205 14.39 5.01 -8.48
N VAL A 206 13.81 4.22 -9.38
CA VAL A 206 13.65 4.63 -10.78
C VAL A 206 12.32 5.30 -11.08
N ALA A 207 11.25 4.98 -10.33
CA ALA A 207 9.89 5.39 -10.68
C ALA A 207 9.23 6.32 -9.65
N TYR A 208 9.46 6.12 -8.35
CA TYR A 208 8.70 6.82 -7.30
C TYR A 208 9.51 7.93 -6.60
N GLU A 209 10.77 7.68 -6.24
CA GLU A 209 11.64 8.65 -5.54
C GLU A 209 11.88 9.95 -6.32
N PRO A 210 11.98 9.96 -7.66
CA PRO A 210 12.06 11.21 -8.43
C PRO A 210 10.88 12.17 -8.17
N ASP A 211 9.72 11.64 -7.80
CA ASP A 211 8.51 12.41 -7.48
C ASP A 211 8.35 12.66 -5.97
N GLY A 212 9.39 12.33 -5.18
CA GLY A 212 9.37 12.47 -3.72
C GLY A 212 8.50 11.45 -2.99
N ILE A 213 8.11 10.37 -3.68
CA ILE A 213 7.32 9.27 -3.13
C ILE A 213 8.24 8.08 -2.85
N ARG A 214 8.05 7.40 -1.72
CA ARG A 214 8.76 6.15 -1.44
C ARG A 214 7.78 5.11 -0.96
N LEU A 215 7.70 4.00 -1.68
CA LEU A 215 6.93 2.84 -1.29
C LEU A 215 7.65 2.11 -0.16
N ILE A 216 6.95 1.87 0.94
CA ILE A 216 7.50 1.29 2.15
C ILE A 216 7.13 -0.19 2.21
N PRO A 217 8.10 -1.12 2.05
CA PRO A 217 7.81 -2.54 2.14
C PRO A 217 7.44 -2.91 3.58
N VAL A 218 6.21 -3.37 3.77
CA VAL A 218 5.69 -3.80 5.08
C VAL A 218 5.49 -5.32 5.15
N ARG A 219 5.93 -6.04 4.12
CA ARG A 219 5.80 -7.50 4.06
C ARG A 219 6.79 -8.17 5.03
N GLN A 220 6.29 -9.14 5.79
CA GLN A 220 7.11 -10.00 6.66
C GLN A 220 7.87 -11.05 5.85
N TYR A 221 9.10 -11.36 6.27
CA TYR A 221 9.96 -12.40 5.69
C TYR A 221 10.95 -12.92 6.74
N GLY A 222 11.30 -14.20 6.68
CA GLY A 222 12.27 -14.82 7.58
C GLY A 222 13.64 -15.10 6.94
N ALA A 223 14.52 -15.77 7.68
CA ALA A 223 15.88 -16.15 7.29
C ALA A 223 15.90 -17.21 6.17
N ASP A 224 14.91 -18.11 6.13
CA ASP A 224 14.81 -19.17 5.12
C ASP A 224 14.21 -18.67 3.80
N ARG A 225 14.06 -17.34 3.66
CA ARG A 225 13.57 -16.77 2.41
C ARG A 225 14.56 -17.04 1.27
N LEU A 226 14.02 -17.20 0.07
CA LEU A 226 14.82 -17.18 -1.13
C LEU A 226 15.65 -15.89 -1.21
N GLU A 227 16.86 -16.00 -1.74
CA GLU A 227 17.67 -14.84 -2.07
C GLU A 227 16.86 -13.90 -3.00
N PRO A 228 16.57 -12.65 -2.60
CA PRO A 228 15.60 -11.82 -3.31
C PRO A 228 15.94 -11.46 -4.75
N ILE A 229 17.23 -11.31 -5.08
CA ILE A 229 17.67 -10.87 -6.40
C ILE A 229 18.82 -11.76 -6.87
N LYS A 230 18.67 -12.35 -8.05
CA LYS A 230 19.68 -13.21 -8.67
C LYS A 230 20.00 -12.76 -10.10
N PRO A 231 21.03 -11.92 -10.32
CA PRO A 231 21.47 -11.56 -11.66
C PRO A 231 22.31 -12.68 -12.28
N VAL A 232 22.02 -13.03 -13.54
CA VAL A 232 22.68 -14.06 -14.32
C VAL A 232 23.18 -13.44 -15.62
N PHE A 233 24.50 -13.34 -15.74
CA PHE A 233 25.14 -12.88 -16.97
C PHE A 233 25.30 -14.04 -17.97
N VAL A 234 24.67 -13.91 -19.13
CA VAL A 234 24.70 -14.90 -20.21
C VAL A 234 25.73 -14.48 -21.26
N LYS A 235 26.96 -14.97 -21.11
CA LYS A 235 28.14 -14.50 -21.86
C LYS A 235 28.01 -14.60 -23.38
N ASP A 236 27.39 -15.67 -23.88
CA ASP A 236 27.30 -15.96 -25.32
C ASP A 236 25.93 -15.57 -25.93
N GLY A 237 25.15 -14.75 -25.21
CA GLY A 237 23.85 -14.32 -25.68
C GLY A 237 23.93 -13.42 -26.91
N PHE A 238 23.00 -13.62 -27.84
CA PHE A 238 22.90 -12.84 -29.08
C PHE A 238 21.44 -12.63 -29.47
N MET A 239 21.17 -11.57 -30.23
CA MET A 239 19.82 -11.27 -30.72
C MET A 239 19.57 -11.89 -32.10
N LYS A 240 18.45 -12.60 -32.26
CA LYS A 240 17.93 -13.08 -33.55
C LYS A 240 16.59 -12.43 -33.85
N GLY A 241 16.29 -12.19 -35.13
CA GLY A 241 15.02 -11.64 -35.59
C GLY A 241 15.04 -10.14 -35.89
N GLY A 242 13.91 -9.63 -36.39
CA GLY A 242 13.73 -8.21 -36.72
C GLY A 242 13.42 -7.37 -35.48
N SER A 243 13.29 -6.05 -35.63
CA SER A 243 13.04 -5.13 -34.49
C SER A 243 11.83 -5.51 -33.62
N GLN A 244 10.78 -6.05 -34.26
CA GLN A 244 9.52 -6.45 -33.62
C GLN A 244 9.46 -7.94 -33.26
N SER A 245 10.52 -8.71 -33.51
CA SER A 245 10.58 -10.15 -33.23
C SER A 245 11.93 -10.56 -32.66
N ARG A 246 12.59 -9.64 -31.95
CA ARG A 246 13.89 -9.92 -31.33
C ARG A 246 13.73 -10.94 -30.23
N VAL A 247 14.55 -11.98 -30.30
CA VAL A 247 14.68 -13.02 -29.29
C VAL A 247 16.16 -13.25 -28.99
N ASN A 248 16.45 -13.73 -27.80
CA ASN A 248 17.76 -14.20 -27.39
C ASN A 248 17.65 -15.69 -27.01
N PRO A 249 18.02 -16.60 -27.93
CA PRO A 249 17.89 -18.05 -27.68
C PRO A 249 18.71 -18.51 -26.47
N VAL A 250 19.89 -17.94 -26.24
CA VAL A 250 20.78 -18.36 -25.15
C VAL A 250 20.21 -17.94 -23.79
N GLU A 251 19.61 -16.75 -23.69
CA GLU A 251 18.84 -16.38 -22.49
C GLU A 251 17.62 -17.29 -22.30
N CYS A 252 16.94 -17.69 -23.38
CA CYS A 252 15.80 -18.61 -23.31
C CYS A 252 16.22 -19.95 -22.70
N ASP A 253 17.27 -20.57 -23.24
CA ASP A 253 17.77 -21.85 -22.74
C ASP A 253 18.21 -21.75 -21.27
N ALA A 254 18.93 -20.69 -20.90
CA ALA A 254 19.38 -20.45 -19.53
C ALA A 254 18.22 -20.26 -18.53
N ILE A 255 17.13 -19.61 -18.95
CA ILE A 255 15.92 -19.45 -18.13
C ILE A 255 15.21 -20.78 -17.96
N VAL A 256 15.02 -21.53 -19.05
CA VAL A 256 14.36 -22.85 -19.02
C VAL A 256 15.11 -23.82 -18.12
N ASP A 257 16.44 -23.92 -18.30
CA ASP A 257 17.29 -24.78 -17.49
C ASP A 257 17.24 -24.41 -15.99
N GLN A 258 17.13 -23.12 -15.67
CA GLN A 258 17.01 -22.70 -14.27
C GLN A 258 15.64 -23.00 -13.69
N ILE A 259 14.56 -22.83 -14.45
CA ILE A 259 13.21 -23.17 -14.01
C ILE A 259 13.13 -24.67 -13.70
N GLU A 260 13.72 -25.53 -14.53
CA GLU A 260 13.82 -26.97 -14.25
C GLU A 260 14.59 -27.27 -12.96
N LYS A 261 15.72 -26.58 -12.73
CA LYS A 261 16.46 -26.71 -11.46
C LYS A 261 15.61 -26.29 -10.26
N CYS A 262 14.81 -25.24 -10.40
CA CYS A 262 13.90 -24.80 -9.34
C CYS A 262 12.78 -25.82 -9.07
N PHE A 263 12.39 -26.67 -10.02
CA PHE A 263 11.44 -27.75 -9.72
C PHE A 263 12.05 -28.85 -8.87
N ALA A 264 13.34 -29.11 -9.03
CA ALA A 264 14.06 -30.11 -8.25
C ALA A 264 14.51 -29.61 -6.87
N ASP A 265 14.39 -28.31 -6.60
CA ASP A 265 14.86 -27.68 -5.36
C ASP A 265 13.68 -27.48 -4.37
N PRO A 266 13.71 -28.15 -3.20
CA PRO A 266 12.64 -28.07 -2.21
C PRO A 266 12.36 -26.64 -1.68
N SER A 267 13.34 -25.73 -1.79
CA SER A 267 13.15 -24.33 -1.37
C SER A 267 12.09 -23.59 -2.21
N TYR A 268 11.73 -24.13 -3.38
CA TYR A 268 10.72 -23.59 -4.27
C TYR A 268 9.35 -24.27 -4.14
N ASP A 269 9.18 -25.23 -3.23
CA ASP A 269 7.93 -25.98 -3.11
C ASP A 269 6.71 -25.08 -2.86
N GLY A 270 5.64 -25.30 -3.62
CA GLY A 270 4.41 -24.50 -3.56
C GLY A 270 4.54 -23.07 -4.08
N MET A 271 5.68 -22.69 -4.68
CA MET A 271 5.89 -21.35 -5.22
C MET A 271 5.38 -21.20 -6.64
N SER A 272 4.77 -20.04 -6.90
CA SER A 272 4.29 -19.66 -8.23
C SER A 272 5.37 -18.97 -9.06
N PHE A 273 5.45 -19.28 -10.35
CA PHE A 273 6.52 -18.80 -11.26
C PHE A 273 5.97 -17.92 -12.39
N GLY A 274 6.78 -16.95 -12.84
CA GLY A 274 6.47 -16.17 -14.03
C GLY A 274 7.71 -15.77 -14.81
N VAL A 275 7.61 -15.77 -16.14
CA VAL A 275 8.66 -15.31 -17.05
C VAL A 275 8.21 -14.03 -17.72
N ILE A 276 9.01 -12.97 -17.60
CA ILE A 276 8.73 -11.67 -18.21
C ILE A 276 9.84 -11.30 -19.17
N SER A 277 9.48 -11.06 -20.43
CA SER A 277 10.37 -10.42 -21.41
C SER A 277 10.32 -8.90 -21.24
N LEU A 278 11.50 -8.28 -21.11
CA LEU A 278 11.63 -6.82 -21.06
C LEU A 278 11.60 -6.18 -22.46
N GLN A 279 11.65 -7.00 -23.52
CA GLN A 279 11.63 -6.54 -24.90
C GLN A 279 10.70 -7.40 -25.77
N GLY A 280 9.44 -6.96 -25.88
CA GLY A 280 8.45 -7.60 -26.76
C GLY A 280 8.00 -8.98 -26.28
N LYS A 281 6.95 -9.51 -26.92
CA LYS A 281 6.32 -10.78 -26.49
C LYS A 281 7.00 -12.02 -27.06
N GLN A 282 7.75 -11.89 -28.16
CA GLN A 282 8.29 -13.04 -28.89
C GLN A 282 9.30 -13.84 -28.07
N GLN A 283 10.11 -13.17 -27.23
CA GLN A 283 11.01 -13.88 -26.31
C GLN A 283 10.22 -14.72 -25.31
N ALA A 284 9.17 -14.16 -24.70
CA ALA A 284 8.35 -14.88 -23.74
C ALA A 284 7.62 -16.05 -24.39
N GLN A 285 7.14 -15.90 -25.63
CA GLN A 285 6.54 -16.99 -26.41
C GLN A 285 7.54 -18.09 -26.76
N LEU A 286 8.79 -17.71 -27.07
CA LEU A 286 9.86 -18.69 -27.30
C LEU A 286 10.15 -19.49 -26.02
N ILE A 287 10.25 -18.82 -24.88
CA ILE A 287 10.46 -19.47 -23.58
C ILE A 287 9.27 -20.36 -23.23
N GLU A 288 8.04 -19.86 -23.35
CA GLU A 288 6.81 -20.64 -23.13
C GLU A 288 6.78 -21.91 -23.96
N LYS A 289 7.05 -21.81 -25.26
CA LYS A 289 7.10 -22.97 -26.15
C LYS A 289 8.14 -23.98 -25.68
N THR A 290 9.34 -23.53 -25.34
CA THR A 290 10.45 -24.39 -24.92
C THR A 290 10.15 -25.07 -23.57
N LEU A 291 9.51 -24.35 -22.64
CA LEU A 291 9.04 -24.88 -21.36
C LEU A 291 7.97 -25.96 -21.57
N LEU A 292 6.98 -25.73 -22.43
CA LEU A 292 5.92 -26.71 -22.73
C LEU A 292 6.44 -27.99 -23.40
N GLU A 293 7.56 -27.91 -24.11
CA GLU A 293 8.21 -29.08 -24.72
C GLU A 293 9.03 -29.90 -23.70
N ARG A 294 9.50 -29.28 -22.61
CA ARG A 294 10.42 -29.91 -21.64
C ARG A 294 9.79 -30.28 -20.31
N ILE A 295 8.70 -29.62 -19.92
CA ILE A 295 8.15 -29.71 -18.56
C ILE A 295 6.80 -30.43 -18.56
N PRO A 296 6.52 -31.31 -17.57
CA PRO A 296 5.22 -31.91 -17.40
C PRO A 296 4.09 -30.87 -17.20
N PRO A 297 2.89 -31.06 -17.77
CA PRO A 297 1.75 -30.14 -17.58
C PRO A 297 1.32 -29.93 -16.12
N GLU A 298 1.62 -30.89 -15.25
CA GLU A 298 1.33 -30.84 -13.81
C GLU A 298 2.18 -29.79 -13.09
N GLU A 299 3.46 -29.66 -13.43
CA GLU A 299 4.34 -28.60 -12.91
C GLU A 299 3.88 -27.23 -13.41
N TRP A 300 3.50 -27.13 -14.69
CA TRP A 300 2.97 -25.88 -15.23
C TRP A 300 1.76 -25.36 -14.43
N THR A 301 0.83 -26.26 -14.10
CA THR A 301 -0.40 -25.92 -13.39
C THR A 301 -0.16 -25.67 -11.90
N SER A 302 0.59 -26.55 -11.23
CA SER A 302 0.86 -26.43 -9.79
C SER A 302 1.66 -25.18 -9.43
N ARG A 303 2.53 -24.72 -10.35
CA ARG A 303 3.35 -23.51 -10.21
C ARG A 303 2.64 -22.25 -10.72
N ASP A 304 1.40 -22.33 -11.18
CA ASP A 304 0.68 -21.23 -11.86
C ASP A 304 1.61 -20.51 -12.87
N LEU A 305 2.37 -21.29 -13.64
CA LEU A 305 3.45 -20.79 -14.47
C LEU A 305 2.88 -19.97 -15.63
N ARG A 306 3.45 -18.78 -15.84
CA ARG A 306 3.01 -17.87 -16.90
C ARG A 306 4.21 -17.25 -17.60
N CYS A 307 4.09 -17.04 -18.91
CA CYS A 307 5.07 -16.32 -19.70
C CYS A 307 4.40 -15.14 -20.42
N GLY A 308 5.07 -14.00 -20.51
CA GLY A 308 4.53 -12.83 -21.19
C GLY A 308 5.47 -11.63 -21.18
N ASP A 309 5.00 -10.47 -21.63
CA ASP A 309 5.67 -9.19 -21.36
C ASP A 309 5.12 -8.51 -20.10
N SER A 310 5.64 -7.33 -19.76
CA SER A 310 5.19 -6.60 -18.58
C SER A 310 3.70 -6.29 -18.59
N ALA A 311 3.09 -6.06 -19.77
CA ALA A 311 1.66 -5.76 -19.88
C ALA A 311 0.82 -7.02 -19.62
N ASP A 312 1.27 -8.19 -20.09
CA ASP A 312 0.58 -9.46 -19.81
C ASP A 312 0.52 -9.78 -18.31
N PHE A 313 1.51 -9.32 -17.53
CA PHE A 313 1.56 -9.50 -16.08
C PHE A 313 0.88 -8.39 -15.27
N GLN A 314 0.21 -7.45 -15.91
CA GLN A 314 -0.53 -6.41 -15.20
C GLN A 314 -1.65 -7.02 -14.34
N GLY A 315 -1.76 -6.58 -13.08
CA GLY A 315 -2.65 -7.18 -12.09
C GLY A 315 -2.28 -8.60 -11.63
N SER A 316 -1.19 -9.19 -12.15
CA SER A 316 -0.71 -10.52 -11.79
C SER A 316 0.60 -10.43 -11.01
N GLU A 317 0.88 -11.40 -10.14
CA GLU A 317 2.09 -11.47 -9.31
C GLU A 317 2.49 -12.93 -9.09
N ARG A 318 3.77 -13.16 -8.84
CA ARG A 318 4.33 -14.51 -8.63
C ARG A 318 5.36 -14.51 -7.50
N ASN A 319 5.54 -15.65 -6.86
CA ASN A 319 6.59 -15.82 -5.84
C ASN A 319 7.96 -15.58 -6.47
N VAL A 320 8.21 -16.20 -7.63
CA VAL A 320 9.46 -16.11 -8.38
C VAL A 320 9.20 -15.57 -9.78
N ILE A 321 9.93 -14.55 -10.18
CA ILE A 321 9.90 -13.99 -11.54
C ILE A 321 11.27 -14.13 -12.20
N PHE A 322 11.28 -14.58 -13.44
CA PHE A 322 12.44 -14.67 -14.32
C PHE A 322 12.33 -13.57 -15.39
N LEU A 323 13.21 -12.57 -15.32
CA LEU A 323 13.28 -11.48 -16.29
C LEU A 323 14.30 -11.82 -17.39
N SER A 324 13.87 -11.75 -18.65
CA SER A 324 14.77 -11.80 -19.81
C SER A 324 14.98 -10.40 -20.36
N MET A 325 16.24 -9.93 -20.38
CA MET A 325 16.59 -8.61 -20.91
C MET A 325 16.58 -8.59 -22.45
N VAL A 326 16.83 -9.73 -23.09
CA VAL A 326 16.90 -9.97 -24.56
C VAL A 326 18.05 -9.25 -25.26
N SER A 327 18.48 -8.11 -24.73
CA SER A 327 19.48 -7.26 -25.34
C SER A 327 20.87 -7.86 -25.17
N ALA A 328 21.59 -7.99 -26.27
CA ALA A 328 22.98 -8.44 -26.33
C ALA A 328 23.87 -7.41 -27.05
N PRO A 329 25.17 -7.33 -26.74
CA PRO A 329 26.12 -6.49 -27.47
C PRO A 329 26.10 -6.81 -28.97
N ASP A 330 26.07 -5.78 -29.81
CA ASP A 330 26.09 -5.92 -31.27
C ASP A 330 27.19 -5.00 -31.82
N PRO A 331 28.31 -5.57 -32.33
CA PRO A 331 29.42 -4.78 -32.85
C PRO A 331 29.04 -3.84 -34.00
N GLU A 332 27.98 -4.17 -34.74
CA GLU A 332 27.56 -3.42 -35.94
C GLU A 332 26.48 -2.37 -35.63
N ARG A 333 25.91 -2.38 -34.42
CA ARG A 333 24.80 -1.49 -34.04
C ARG A 333 25.02 -0.84 -32.69
N ARG A 334 25.03 0.50 -32.70
CA ARG A 334 24.90 1.28 -31.46
C ARG A 334 23.55 1.02 -30.81
N THR A 335 23.59 0.71 -29.52
CA THR A 335 22.39 0.52 -28.71
C THR A 335 21.78 1.87 -28.34
N ASN A 336 20.56 2.14 -28.79
CA ASN A 336 19.83 3.32 -28.34
C ASN A 336 19.47 3.18 -26.86
N ALA A 337 19.65 4.28 -26.11
CA ALA A 337 19.34 4.30 -24.69
C ALA A 337 17.84 4.15 -24.44
N ARG A 338 17.46 3.35 -23.44
CA ARG A 338 16.06 3.16 -23.02
C ARG A 338 15.74 4.02 -21.81
N THR A 339 15.45 5.29 -22.05
CA THR A 339 15.19 6.31 -21.02
C THR A 339 13.76 6.85 -21.02
N THR A 340 12.92 6.45 -21.98
CA THR A 340 11.56 6.98 -22.10
C THR A 340 10.61 6.39 -21.06
N GLU A 341 9.55 7.13 -20.74
CA GLU A 341 8.53 6.75 -19.76
C GLU A 341 7.95 5.35 -20.01
N MET A 342 7.69 5.01 -21.28
CA MET A 342 7.21 3.67 -21.66
C MET A 342 8.14 2.54 -21.18
N PHE A 343 9.47 2.74 -21.24
CA PHE A 343 10.41 1.75 -20.71
C PHE A 343 10.45 1.76 -19.18
N LEU A 344 10.34 2.94 -18.56
CA LEU A 344 10.31 3.08 -17.11
C LEU A 344 9.13 2.29 -16.54
N GLN A 345 7.92 2.53 -17.07
CA GLN A 345 6.71 1.80 -16.70
C GLN A 345 6.87 0.29 -16.91
N ARG A 346 7.45 -0.13 -18.04
CA ARG A 346 7.69 -1.55 -18.34
C ARG A 346 8.61 -2.22 -17.33
N TYR A 347 9.70 -1.57 -16.95
CA TYR A 347 10.69 -2.10 -16.01
C TYR A 347 10.16 -2.07 -14.57
N ASN A 348 9.49 -0.97 -14.18
CA ASN A 348 8.81 -0.85 -12.89
C ASN A 348 7.78 -1.97 -12.71
N VAL A 349 6.94 -2.17 -13.72
CA VAL A 349 5.92 -3.22 -13.73
C VAL A 349 6.57 -4.58 -13.65
N ALA A 350 7.58 -4.90 -14.48
CA ALA A 350 8.23 -6.21 -14.49
C ALA A 350 8.88 -6.57 -13.14
N ALA A 351 9.67 -5.66 -12.58
CA ALA A 351 10.38 -5.90 -11.32
C ALA A 351 9.40 -6.09 -10.15
N SER A 352 8.33 -5.28 -10.09
CA SER A 352 7.33 -5.33 -9.01
C SER A 352 6.34 -6.51 -9.08
N ARG A 353 6.47 -7.44 -10.05
CA ARG A 353 5.68 -8.68 -10.08
C ARG A 353 6.26 -9.79 -9.21
N ALA A 354 7.54 -9.67 -8.83
CA ALA A 354 8.24 -10.63 -8.01
C ALA A 354 7.94 -10.39 -6.54
N LYS A 355 7.33 -11.37 -5.86
CA LYS A 355 7.06 -11.29 -4.43
C LYS A 355 8.32 -11.60 -3.61
N ASP A 356 8.93 -12.75 -3.88
CA ASP A 356 9.98 -13.36 -3.05
C ASP A 356 11.35 -13.34 -3.73
N GLN A 357 11.40 -13.60 -5.04
CA GLN A 357 12.65 -13.65 -5.79
C GLN A 357 12.50 -13.15 -7.23
N MET A 358 13.48 -12.36 -7.67
CA MET A 358 13.63 -11.87 -9.04
C MET A 358 14.95 -12.36 -9.62
N TRP A 359 14.88 -13.20 -10.65
CA TRP A 359 16.02 -13.54 -11.49
C TRP A 359 16.13 -12.55 -12.64
N LEU A 360 17.34 -12.06 -12.93
CA LEU A 360 17.60 -11.19 -14.07
C LEU A 360 18.60 -11.84 -15.02
N TYR A 361 18.15 -12.23 -16.20
CA TYR A 361 19.00 -12.72 -17.27
C TYR A 361 19.36 -11.58 -18.22
N HIS A 362 20.65 -11.39 -18.42
CA HIS A 362 21.15 -10.35 -19.30
C HIS A 362 22.42 -10.80 -20.02
N SER A 363 22.54 -10.39 -21.28
CA SER A 363 23.73 -10.67 -22.11
C SER A 363 24.62 -9.44 -22.30
N MET A 364 24.18 -8.27 -21.84
CA MET A 364 24.97 -7.02 -21.83
C MET A 364 25.63 -6.83 -20.46
N SER A 365 26.89 -6.41 -20.44
CA SER A 365 27.56 -5.94 -19.23
C SER A 365 27.31 -4.44 -19.01
N LEU A 366 27.63 -3.93 -17.81
CA LEU A 366 27.60 -2.49 -17.54
C LEU A 366 28.55 -1.71 -18.45
N ALA A 367 29.67 -2.31 -18.87
CA ALA A 367 30.62 -1.68 -19.78
C ALA A 367 30.07 -1.52 -21.21
N ASP A 368 29.11 -2.37 -21.61
CA ASP A 368 28.44 -2.28 -22.91
C ASP A 368 27.37 -1.18 -22.94
N LEU A 369 27.01 -0.63 -21.78
CA LEU A 369 25.96 0.36 -21.60
C LEU A 369 26.57 1.70 -21.14
N SER A 370 26.91 2.55 -22.10
CA SER A 370 27.59 3.82 -21.81
C SER A 370 26.72 4.89 -21.15
N ASN A 371 25.39 4.79 -21.24
CA ASN A 371 24.45 5.73 -20.63
C ASN A 371 23.91 5.16 -19.31
N THR A 372 24.26 5.80 -18.19
CA THR A 372 23.80 5.40 -16.84
C THR A 372 22.30 5.58 -16.63
N GLU A 373 21.67 6.47 -17.41
CA GLU A 373 20.21 6.67 -17.38
C GLU A 373 19.46 5.56 -18.11
N ASP A 374 20.13 4.69 -18.87
CA ASP A 374 19.49 3.54 -19.50
C ASP A 374 18.93 2.58 -18.46
N LEU A 375 17.65 2.24 -18.55
CA LEU A 375 17.01 1.35 -17.57
C LEU A 375 17.62 -0.06 -17.52
N ARG A 376 18.29 -0.51 -18.59
CA ARG A 376 19.08 -1.74 -18.56
C ARG A 376 20.29 -1.59 -17.64
N PHE A 377 21.00 -0.45 -17.74
CA PHE A 377 22.13 -0.15 -16.88
C PHE A 377 21.65 -0.06 -15.43
N GLN A 378 20.61 0.73 -15.18
CA GLN A 378 20.07 0.93 -13.83
C GLN A 378 19.63 -0.38 -13.18
N LEU A 379 18.97 -1.27 -13.94
CA LEU A 379 18.52 -2.57 -13.42
C LEU A 379 19.69 -3.51 -13.11
N ILE A 380 20.68 -3.61 -14.01
CA ILE A 380 21.88 -4.44 -13.80
C ILE A 380 22.68 -3.93 -12.60
N ASP A 381 22.97 -2.62 -12.56
CA ASP A 381 23.69 -1.96 -11.46
C ASP A 381 22.97 -2.18 -10.12
N TYR A 382 21.65 -1.99 -10.11
CA TYR A 382 20.84 -2.22 -8.92
C TYR A 382 20.95 -3.66 -8.42
N CYS A 383 20.84 -4.64 -9.32
CA CYS A 383 20.86 -6.06 -8.96
C CYS A 383 22.22 -6.46 -8.36
N TYR A 384 23.32 -6.19 -9.08
CA TYR A 384 24.66 -6.51 -8.58
C TYR A 384 25.03 -5.72 -7.32
N GLY A 385 24.68 -4.42 -7.26
CA GLY A 385 24.90 -3.62 -6.07
C GLY A 385 24.16 -4.14 -4.84
N THR A 386 22.97 -4.73 -5.02
CA THR A 386 22.19 -5.31 -3.92
C THR A 386 22.74 -6.65 -3.46
N VAL A 387 23.16 -7.52 -4.39
CA VAL A 387 23.83 -8.79 -4.06
C VAL A 387 25.14 -8.53 -3.27
N ASN A 388 25.95 -7.57 -3.72
CA ASN A 388 27.20 -7.20 -3.04
C ASN A 388 26.96 -6.68 -1.61
N ARG A 389 26.00 -5.76 -1.43
CA ARG A 389 25.62 -5.25 -0.09
C ARG A 389 25.10 -6.33 0.84
N THR A 390 24.33 -7.29 0.32
CA THR A 390 23.77 -8.40 1.14
C THR A 390 24.88 -9.34 1.61
N THR A 391 25.88 -9.58 0.76
CA THR A 391 27.05 -10.40 1.08
C THR A 391 27.93 -9.75 2.16
N GLU A 392 28.07 -8.42 2.13
CA GLU A 392 28.84 -7.65 3.12
C GLU A 392 28.08 -7.48 4.44
N SER A 393 26.76 -7.25 4.42
CA SER A 393 25.96 -6.96 5.62
C SER A 393 25.69 -8.18 6.50
N ASN A 394 25.71 -9.39 5.93
CA ASN A 394 25.60 -10.64 6.70
C ASN A 394 26.84 -10.94 7.57
N SER A 395 27.93 -10.15 7.43
CA SER A 395 29.18 -10.38 8.13
C SER A 395 29.35 -9.65 9.47
N THR A 396 28.44 -8.73 9.83
CA THR A 396 28.80 -7.71 10.84
C THR A 396 28.26 -7.91 12.26
N PHE A 397 27.24 -8.75 12.54
CA PHE A 397 26.70 -8.87 13.91
C PHE A 397 26.25 -10.28 14.32
N ALA A 398 26.98 -11.32 13.88
CA ALA A 398 26.81 -12.68 14.40
C ALA A 398 27.60 -12.96 15.69
N ASN A 399 28.39 -12.00 16.16
CA ASN A 399 29.31 -12.17 17.29
C ASN A 399 28.90 -11.28 18.48
N PRO A 400 29.09 -11.74 19.72
CA PRO A 400 28.87 -10.94 20.92
C PRO A 400 29.67 -9.63 20.90
N VAL A 401 29.10 -8.56 21.45
CA VAL A 401 29.75 -7.25 21.62
C VAL A 401 30.13 -7.00 23.09
N PRO A 402 31.07 -6.10 23.41
CA PRO A 402 31.42 -5.80 24.81
C PRO A 402 30.21 -5.31 25.63
N GLU A 403 30.01 -5.87 26.85
CA GLU A 403 28.87 -5.50 27.72
C GLU A 403 29.05 -4.16 28.47
N ASP A 404 30.28 -3.65 28.54
CA ASP A 404 30.65 -2.51 29.39
C ASP A 404 30.98 -1.23 28.59
N ILE A 405 31.14 -1.36 27.28
CA ILE A 405 31.44 -0.23 26.38
C ILE A 405 30.38 -0.21 25.29
N ARG A 406 29.74 0.95 25.10
CA ARG A 406 28.76 1.12 24.04
C ARG A 406 29.45 1.18 22.69
N VAL A 407 29.05 0.31 21.78
CA VAL A 407 29.50 0.22 20.39
C VAL A 407 28.35 0.58 19.45
N PRO A 408 28.60 1.29 18.33
CA PRO A 408 27.58 1.46 17.30
C PRO A 408 27.13 0.10 16.73
N PRO A 409 25.84 -0.08 16.37
CA PRO A 409 24.79 0.93 16.28
C PRO A 409 23.92 1.12 17.54
N PHE A 410 24.18 0.41 18.64
CA PHE A 410 23.29 0.41 19.82
C PHE A 410 23.18 1.78 20.49
N GLU A 411 21.96 2.13 20.93
CA GLU A 411 21.68 3.41 21.57
C GLU A 411 21.91 3.35 23.09
N SER A 412 21.75 2.17 23.70
CA SER A 412 22.00 1.91 25.13
C SER A 412 22.84 0.65 25.42
N LEU A 413 23.47 0.60 26.61
CA LEU A 413 24.13 -0.63 27.11
C LEU A 413 23.12 -1.74 27.40
N PHE A 414 21.87 -1.37 27.72
CA PHE A 414 20.80 -2.31 27.97
C PHE A 414 20.46 -3.13 26.70
N GLU A 415 20.23 -2.46 25.57
CA GLU A 415 20.03 -3.11 24.27
C GLU A 415 21.18 -4.07 23.92
N GLN A 416 22.44 -3.65 24.13
CA GLN A 416 23.61 -4.49 23.88
C GLN A 416 23.62 -5.75 24.72
N ARG A 417 23.28 -5.63 26.00
CA ARG A 417 23.24 -6.76 26.92
C ARG A 417 22.13 -7.72 26.56
N VAL A 418 20.95 -7.21 26.16
CA VAL A 418 19.86 -8.04 25.62
C VAL A 418 20.31 -8.74 24.34
N PHE A 419 20.91 -8.01 23.39
CA PHE A 419 21.44 -8.54 22.14
C PHE A 419 22.42 -9.70 22.39
N ASN A 420 23.39 -9.52 23.29
CA ASN A 420 24.33 -10.58 23.62
C ASN A 420 23.64 -11.85 24.13
N ARG A 421 22.58 -11.74 24.95
CA ARG A 421 21.83 -12.92 25.40
C ARG A 421 21.08 -13.63 24.28
N LEU A 422 20.61 -12.90 23.28
CA LEU A 422 19.98 -13.48 22.10
C LEU A 422 21.00 -14.20 21.22
N ILE A 423 22.18 -13.59 21.00
CA ILE A 423 23.29 -14.18 20.26
C ILE A 423 23.86 -15.41 20.97
N ASP A 424 24.06 -15.36 22.29
CA ASP A 424 24.55 -16.48 23.11
C ASP A 424 23.64 -17.72 23.00
N ARG A 425 22.35 -17.48 22.74
CA ARG A 425 21.34 -18.53 22.54
C ARG A 425 21.18 -18.96 21.08
N GLY A 426 22.00 -18.41 20.18
CA GLY A 426 22.13 -18.77 18.77
C GLY A 426 21.16 -18.06 17.83
N PHE A 427 20.41 -17.06 18.27
CA PHE A 427 19.49 -16.32 17.39
C PHE A 427 20.21 -15.37 16.45
N GLN A 428 19.66 -15.18 15.25
CA GLN A 428 20.09 -14.09 14.37
C GLN A 428 19.35 -12.81 14.76
N VAL A 429 20.10 -11.76 15.10
CA VAL A 429 19.54 -10.50 15.59
C VAL A 429 20.11 -9.33 14.83
N VAL A 430 19.24 -8.41 14.42
CA VAL A 430 19.63 -7.15 13.78
C VAL A 430 19.31 -5.99 14.74
N PRO A 431 20.31 -5.25 15.24
CA PRO A 431 20.08 -4.08 16.06
C PRO A 431 19.63 -2.87 15.23
N GLN A 432 18.83 -2.00 15.84
CA GLN A 432 18.41 -0.70 15.31
C GLN A 432 17.82 -0.81 13.89
N PHE A 433 16.80 -1.66 13.75
CA PHE A 433 16.16 -1.99 12.47
C PHE A 433 15.14 -0.91 12.06
N ASP A 434 15.42 -0.21 10.96
CA ASP A 434 14.56 0.87 10.46
C ASP A 434 13.36 0.33 9.64
N VAL A 435 12.13 0.67 10.03
CA VAL A 435 10.86 0.35 9.35
C VAL A 435 9.93 1.57 9.39
N GLU A 436 9.45 2.06 8.25
CA GLU A 436 8.52 3.21 8.19
C GLU A 436 9.00 4.49 8.92
N GLY A 437 10.32 4.70 9.01
CA GLY A 437 10.89 5.82 9.78
C GLY A 437 10.80 5.63 11.30
N TYR A 438 10.32 4.48 11.75
CA TYR A 438 10.49 3.96 13.09
C TYR A 438 11.74 3.09 13.15
N ARG A 439 12.41 3.08 14.31
CA ARG A 439 13.62 2.30 14.54
C ARG A 439 13.32 1.33 15.67
N ILE A 440 13.37 0.04 15.35
CA ILE A 440 13.15 -1.05 16.29
C ILE A 440 14.49 -1.36 16.95
N ASP A 441 14.53 -1.43 18.28
CA ASP A 441 15.77 -1.62 19.04
C ASP A 441 16.52 -2.88 18.61
N LEU A 442 15.84 -4.02 18.58
CA LEU A 442 16.40 -5.29 18.11
C LEU A 442 15.33 -6.08 17.33
N VAL A 443 15.73 -6.75 16.25
CA VAL A 443 14.85 -7.66 15.50
C VAL A 443 15.46 -9.04 15.44
N ILE A 444 14.74 -10.03 15.97
CA ILE A 444 15.08 -11.44 15.84
C ILE A 444 14.55 -11.93 14.50
N ILE A 445 15.43 -12.52 13.70
CA ILE A 445 15.07 -13.12 12.41
C ILE A 445 14.90 -14.63 12.63
N GLY A 446 13.66 -15.12 12.50
CA GLY A 446 13.35 -16.54 12.44
C GLY A 446 13.24 -17.05 11.01
N SER A 447 13.07 -18.36 10.84
CA SER A 447 12.93 -19.05 9.54
C SER A 447 11.93 -18.38 8.59
N LYS A 448 10.72 -18.09 9.10
CA LYS A 448 9.59 -17.55 8.31
C LYS A 448 9.10 -16.17 8.74
N THR A 449 9.48 -15.71 9.93
CA THR A 449 8.94 -14.50 10.56
C THR A 449 10.06 -13.69 11.22
N LYS A 450 9.76 -12.42 11.47
CA LYS A 450 10.55 -11.56 12.35
C LYS A 450 9.80 -11.30 13.64
N VAL A 451 10.56 -11.06 14.70
CA VAL A 451 10.05 -10.61 15.99
C VAL A 451 10.80 -9.35 16.38
N ALA A 452 10.06 -8.27 16.61
CA ALA A 452 10.58 -7.01 17.10
C ALA A 452 10.71 -7.07 18.63
N ILE A 453 11.85 -6.64 19.15
CA ILE A 453 12.12 -6.54 20.58
C ILE A 453 12.28 -5.06 20.91
N GLU A 454 11.46 -4.55 21.82
CA GLU A 454 11.57 -3.21 22.40
C GLU A 454 12.28 -3.32 23.75
N CYS A 455 13.38 -2.57 23.89
CA CYS A 455 14.15 -2.46 25.11
C CYS A 455 13.64 -1.23 25.87
N ASP A 456 12.58 -1.41 26.66
CA ASP A 456 11.95 -0.34 27.43
C ASP A 456 12.87 0.11 28.58
N GLY A 457 13.61 1.20 28.34
CA GLY A 457 14.39 1.90 29.35
C GLY A 457 13.51 2.60 30.39
N ASP A 458 14.08 2.92 31.55
CA ASP A 458 13.32 3.50 32.67
C ASP A 458 12.91 4.98 32.49
N PHE A 459 13.27 5.62 31.35
CA PHE A 459 13.00 7.03 31.09
C PHE A 459 11.63 7.27 30.41
N TRP A 460 10.71 7.90 31.14
CA TRP A 460 9.43 8.35 30.58
C TRP A 460 9.60 9.58 29.69
N HIS A 461 9.16 9.49 28.43
CA HIS A 461 9.28 10.57 27.44
C HIS A 461 8.02 11.42 27.21
N GLY A 462 6.99 11.26 28.06
CA GLY A 462 5.76 12.06 27.99
C GLY A 462 4.60 11.40 27.23
N PRO A 463 3.36 11.88 27.45
CA PRO A 463 2.14 11.27 26.91
C PRO A 463 2.02 11.35 25.39
N ASP A 464 2.49 12.45 24.77
CA ASP A 464 2.40 12.63 23.32
C ASP A 464 3.31 11.64 22.58
N ARG A 465 4.53 11.44 23.09
CA ARG A 465 5.48 10.46 22.54
C ARG A 465 4.94 9.04 22.72
N TYR A 466 4.37 8.73 23.89
CA TYR A 466 3.70 7.45 24.14
C TYR A 466 2.51 7.19 23.20
N GLN A 467 1.66 8.19 22.92
CA GLN A 467 0.57 8.03 21.95
C GLN A 467 1.10 7.80 20.53
N ALA A 468 2.15 8.53 20.14
CA ALA A 468 2.80 8.32 18.84
C ALA A 468 3.49 6.95 18.75
N ASP A 469 4.10 6.46 19.83
CA ASP A 469 4.69 5.12 19.92
C ASP A 469 3.61 4.05 19.82
N LEU A 470 2.48 4.19 20.54
CA LEU A 470 1.34 3.27 20.45
C LEU A 470 0.68 3.27 19.06
N ALA A 471 0.50 4.43 18.43
CA ALA A 471 -0.06 4.52 17.09
C ALA A 471 0.85 3.80 16.07
N ARG A 472 2.16 4.02 16.17
CA ARG A 472 3.16 3.34 15.34
C ARG A 472 3.19 1.84 15.56
N LYS A 473 3.18 1.40 16.82
CA LYS A 473 3.12 -0.02 17.19
C LYS A 473 1.87 -0.67 16.58
N ARG A 474 0.71 -0.03 16.68
CA ARG A 474 -0.55 -0.48 16.05
C ARG A 474 -0.44 -0.58 14.52
N ASP A 475 0.20 0.38 13.87
CA ASP A 475 0.41 0.35 12.41
C ASP A 475 1.33 -0.81 12.00
N LEU A 476 2.39 -1.06 12.75
CA LEU A 476 3.31 -2.20 12.50
C LEU A 476 2.65 -3.54 12.83
N GLU A 477 1.87 -3.65 13.91
CA GLU A 477 1.10 -4.84 14.27
C GLU A 477 0.02 -5.16 13.24
N ARG A 478 -0.64 -4.14 12.66
CA ARG A 478 -1.53 -4.30 11.49
C ARG A 478 -0.80 -4.92 10.31
N ASN A 479 0.49 -4.62 10.17
CA ASN A 479 1.42 -5.21 9.20
C ASN A 479 2.06 -6.53 9.69
N ARG A 480 1.43 -7.19 10.67
CA ARG A 480 1.79 -8.51 11.23
C ARG A 480 3.14 -8.54 11.95
N TRP A 481 3.70 -7.40 12.35
CA TRP A 481 4.82 -7.40 13.28
C TRP A 481 4.38 -7.96 14.63
N LYS A 482 5.27 -8.74 15.26
CA LYS A 482 5.11 -9.22 16.62
C LYS A 482 6.13 -8.51 17.49
N PHE A 483 5.66 -7.80 18.51
CA PHE A 483 6.50 -7.07 19.44
C PHE A 483 6.61 -7.82 20.76
N PHE A 484 7.79 -7.73 21.38
CA PHE A 484 8.02 -8.18 22.74
C PHE A 484 8.80 -7.11 23.49
N ASN A 485 8.30 -6.73 24.66
CA ASN A 485 8.90 -5.66 25.44
C ASN A 485 9.71 -6.26 26.58
N ILE A 486 10.97 -5.82 26.71
CA ILE A 486 11.85 -6.17 27.82
C ILE A 486 12.09 -4.90 28.63
N ARG A 487 11.69 -4.92 29.90
CA ARG A 487 11.92 -3.81 30.82
C ARG A 487 13.33 -3.84 31.38
N GLU A 488 13.99 -2.70 31.36
CA GLU A 488 15.36 -2.53 31.88
C GLU A 488 15.46 -2.96 33.36
N SER A 489 14.55 -2.48 34.20
CA SER A 489 14.50 -2.82 35.63
C SER A 489 14.31 -4.32 35.89
N GLU A 490 13.41 -4.99 35.17
CA GLU A 490 13.18 -6.44 35.33
C GLU A 490 14.39 -7.25 34.85
N PHE A 491 15.02 -6.84 33.74
CA PHE A 491 16.22 -7.47 33.21
C PHE A 491 17.41 -7.38 34.17
N TYR A 492 17.61 -6.26 34.87
CA TYR A 492 18.72 -6.15 35.83
C TYR A 492 18.46 -6.84 37.17
N ILE A 493 17.20 -7.02 37.57
CA ILE A 493 16.85 -7.82 38.76
C ILE A 493 17.17 -9.30 38.52
N ASP A 494 16.66 -9.86 37.42
CA ASP A 494 16.93 -11.24 37.02
C ASP A 494 16.91 -11.37 35.49
N ARG A 495 18.11 -11.36 34.90
CA ARG A 495 18.30 -11.45 33.44
C ARG A 495 17.70 -12.71 32.84
N ALA A 496 17.77 -13.84 33.55
CA ALA A 496 17.30 -15.12 33.03
C ALA A 496 15.78 -15.16 33.06
N ALA A 497 15.17 -14.78 34.19
CA ALA A 497 13.72 -14.77 34.35
C ALA A 497 13.04 -13.78 33.41
N ALA A 498 13.62 -12.58 33.19
CA ALA A 498 13.07 -11.56 32.31
C ALA A 498 12.94 -12.03 30.84
N LEU A 499 13.78 -12.97 30.41
CA LEU A 499 13.79 -13.49 29.04
C LEU A 499 12.97 -14.79 28.88
N VAL A 500 12.52 -15.45 29.95
CA VAL A 500 11.71 -16.69 29.85
C VAL A 500 10.47 -16.51 28.97
N PRO A 501 9.64 -15.46 29.14
CA PRO A 501 8.45 -15.29 28.31
C PRO A 501 8.78 -15.00 26.84
N LEU A 502 9.96 -14.42 26.56
CA LEU A 502 10.44 -14.25 25.19
C LEU A 502 10.72 -15.60 24.55
N TRP A 503 11.38 -16.52 25.27
CA TRP A 503 11.68 -17.86 24.77
C TRP A 503 10.41 -18.67 24.45
N GLU A 504 9.39 -18.55 25.29
CA GLU A 504 8.08 -19.17 25.05
C GLU A 504 7.45 -18.64 23.76
N MET A 505 7.42 -17.32 23.59
CA MET A 505 6.86 -16.68 22.40
C MET A 505 7.63 -17.07 21.12
N LEU A 506 8.96 -17.10 21.16
CA LEU A 506 9.77 -17.52 20.00
C LEU A 506 9.48 -18.97 19.62
N ASN A 507 9.31 -19.86 20.60
CA ASN A 507 8.92 -21.25 20.36
C ASN A 507 7.52 -21.37 19.75
N GLU A 508 6.54 -20.62 20.25
CA GLU A 508 5.17 -20.58 19.69
C GLU A 508 5.17 -20.09 18.23
N LEU A 509 6.07 -19.17 17.88
CA LEU A 509 6.22 -18.62 16.53
C LEU A 509 7.14 -19.47 15.62
N ALA A 510 7.63 -20.61 16.10
CA ALA A 510 8.62 -21.45 15.42
C ALA A 510 9.89 -20.68 14.97
N VAL A 511 10.29 -19.70 15.77
CA VAL A 511 11.54 -18.94 15.63
C VAL A 511 12.59 -19.65 16.48
N HIS A 512 13.53 -20.34 15.82
CA HIS A 512 14.54 -21.15 16.49
C HIS A 512 15.97 -20.59 16.28
N PRO A 513 16.92 -20.94 17.15
CA PRO A 513 18.34 -20.62 16.96
C PRO A 513 18.89 -21.15 15.63
N SER A 514 19.92 -20.50 15.12
CA SER A 514 20.62 -20.92 13.90
C SER A 514 21.21 -22.33 14.08
N GLY A 515 20.85 -23.24 13.16
CA GLY A 515 21.22 -24.67 13.22
C GLY A 515 20.25 -25.58 13.97
N TRP A 516 19.08 -25.10 14.39
CA TRP A 516 18.04 -25.96 14.96
C TRP A 516 17.48 -26.93 13.92
N LEU A 517 17.61 -28.23 14.19
CA LEU A 517 16.93 -29.31 13.48
C LEU A 517 15.69 -29.70 14.30
N PRO A 518 14.53 -29.96 13.66
CA PRO A 518 13.37 -30.48 14.37
C PRO A 518 13.75 -31.77 15.11
N PRO A 519 13.37 -31.95 16.38
CA PRO A 519 13.51 -33.24 17.03
C PRO A 519 12.62 -34.24 16.27
N ASP A 520 13.27 -35.21 15.63
CA ASP A 520 12.74 -36.39 14.95
C ASP A 520 11.26 -36.30 14.53
N GLN A 521 11.02 -35.89 13.28
CA GLN A 521 9.93 -36.55 12.58
C GLN A 521 10.39 -37.99 12.44
N ASP A 522 9.72 -38.91 13.14
CA ASP A 522 9.82 -40.34 12.90
C ASP A 522 9.65 -40.55 11.39
N PHE A 523 10.76 -40.65 10.68
CA PHE A 523 10.80 -41.34 9.41
C PHE A 523 10.35 -42.75 9.78
N VAL A 524 9.14 -43.10 9.36
CA VAL A 524 8.75 -44.50 9.26
C VAL A 524 9.78 -45.13 8.34
N GLU A 525 10.82 -45.73 8.93
CA GLU A 525 11.78 -46.56 8.23
C GLU A 525 10.98 -47.69 7.58
N ASP A 526 10.73 -47.53 6.28
CA ASP A 526 10.37 -48.65 5.44
C ASP A 526 11.60 -49.57 5.42
N LYS A 527 11.58 -50.59 6.28
CA LYS A 527 12.67 -51.56 6.45
C LYS A 527 12.85 -52.38 5.18
N ALA A 528 13.57 -51.83 4.21
CA ALA A 528 14.19 -52.59 3.14
C ALA A 528 15.31 -53.45 3.75
N HIS A 529 15.04 -54.76 3.83
CA HIS A 529 15.98 -55.78 4.27
C HIS A 529 17.31 -55.72 3.49
N ALA A 530 18.41 -55.51 4.21
CA ALA A 530 19.76 -55.80 3.71
C ALA A 530 20.00 -57.33 3.70
N PRO A 531 20.62 -57.91 2.66
CA PRO A 531 20.80 -59.34 2.54
C PRO A 531 22.00 -59.81 3.37
N THR A 532 21.79 -60.87 4.16
CA THR A 532 22.87 -61.62 4.83
C THR A 532 23.12 -62.92 4.09
N LEU A 533 24.39 -63.22 3.84
CA LEU A 533 24.92 -64.41 3.18
C LEU A 533 24.82 -65.65 4.10
N GLU A 534 24.19 -66.73 3.62
CA GLU A 534 24.43 -68.11 4.08
C GLU A 534 24.35 -69.09 2.90
N ALA A 535 25.20 -70.12 2.92
CA ALA A 535 25.32 -71.22 1.94
C ALA A 535 24.78 -72.54 2.54
N PRO A 536 24.83 -73.71 1.84
CA PRO A 536 23.92 -74.14 0.77
C PRO A 536 23.20 -75.49 1.05
N ALA A 537 22.30 -75.88 0.10
CA ALA A 537 21.83 -77.23 -0.28
C ALA A 537 20.51 -77.78 0.34
N PRO A 538 19.79 -78.76 -0.29
CA PRO A 538 19.85 -79.28 -1.67
C PRO A 538 18.48 -79.44 -2.42
N THR A 539 18.57 -79.49 -3.76
CA THR A 539 17.82 -80.24 -4.80
C THR A 539 16.32 -80.62 -4.67
N ILE A 540 15.56 -80.39 -5.76
CA ILE A 540 14.79 -81.33 -6.63
C ILE A 540 14.14 -80.47 -7.75
N ASP A 541 14.70 -80.45 -8.96
CA ASP A 541 14.30 -81.22 -10.16
C ASP A 541 12.91 -80.90 -10.74
N SER A 542 12.86 -80.14 -11.85
CA SER A 542 12.36 -80.60 -13.16
C SER A 542 12.22 -79.46 -14.18
N ASN A 543 12.54 -79.81 -15.41
CA ASN A 543 12.89 -79.00 -16.57
C ASN A 543 11.64 -78.75 -17.48
N PRO A 544 11.73 -78.32 -18.76
CA PRO A 544 11.46 -76.95 -19.22
C PRO A 544 10.44 -76.86 -20.39
N SER A 545 10.02 -75.64 -20.76
CA SER A 545 9.63 -75.24 -22.14
C SER A 545 9.10 -73.79 -22.13
N ARG A 546 9.25 -72.91 -23.12
CA ARG A 546 9.89 -72.92 -24.44
C ARG A 546 9.95 -71.46 -24.93
N LEU A 547 11.10 -71.14 -25.51
CA LEU A 547 11.51 -70.03 -26.37
C LEU A 547 10.45 -69.24 -27.19
N LYS A 548 10.89 -67.99 -27.47
CA LYS A 548 10.78 -67.17 -28.71
C LYS A 548 9.53 -66.29 -28.86
N SER A 549 9.56 -65.12 -29.51
CA SER A 549 10.53 -64.11 -29.98
C SER A 549 9.74 -63.17 -30.93
N SER A 550 10.39 -62.10 -31.42
CA SER A 550 10.09 -61.29 -32.63
C SER A 550 9.05 -60.17 -32.49
N GLU A 551 9.46 -58.89 -32.45
CA GLU A 551 9.80 -57.97 -33.59
C GLU A 551 8.54 -57.22 -34.08
N SER A 552 8.43 -55.88 -33.91
CA SER A 552 8.80 -54.79 -34.85
C SER A 552 8.30 -55.02 -36.28
N GLU A 553 7.63 -54.13 -37.02
CA GLU A 553 7.45 -52.66 -37.06
C GLU A 553 6.29 -52.42 -38.09
N PRO A 554 6.17 -51.33 -38.88
CA PRO A 554 5.74 -49.95 -38.61
C PRO A 554 4.50 -49.55 -39.47
N VAL A 555 3.90 -48.35 -39.28
CA VAL A 555 3.13 -47.69 -40.37
C VAL A 555 3.32 -46.17 -40.35
N LEU A 556 3.65 -45.65 -41.54
CA LEU A 556 3.93 -44.27 -41.93
C LEU A 556 2.71 -43.33 -41.94
N TYR A 557 3.05 -42.03 -41.86
CA TYR A 557 2.27 -40.81 -42.10
C TYR A 557 1.94 -40.54 -43.58
N GLU A 558 0.84 -39.81 -43.83
CA GLU A 558 0.75 -38.51 -44.55
C GLU A 558 -0.71 -38.00 -44.55
N ARG A 559 -1.04 -36.94 -43.77
CA ARG A 559 -1.29 -35.52 -44.14
C ARG A 559 -2.61 -35.21 -44.87
N GLU A 560 -3.45 -34.38 -44.25
CA GLU A 560 -3.86 -33.07 -44.79
C GLU A 560 -4.58 -32.17 -43.75
N ASP A 561 -4.36 -30.87 -43.93
CA ASP A 561 -4.72 -29.73 -43.07
C ASP A 561 -6.23 -29.56 -42.83
N GLN A 562 -6.63 -29.25 -41.59
CA GLN A 562 -7.66 -28.22 -41.31
C GLN A 562 -7.50 -27.62 -39.91
N VAL A 563 -7.40 -26.29 -39.91
CA VAL A 563 -7.48 -25.36 -38.78
C VAL A 563 -8.72 -25.64 -37.93
N ASN A 564 -8.56 -26.01 -36.66
CA ASN A 564 -9.68 -26.03 -35.71
C ASN A 564 -9.38 -25.27 -34.42
N ARG A 565 -9.93 -24.07 -34.37
CA ARG A 565 -10.12 -23.25 -33.17
C ARG A 565 -11.16 -23.95 -32.28
N ASN A 566 -10.75 -24.55 -31.17
CA ASN A 566 -11.60 -24.81 -30.01
C ASN A 566 -10.76 -25.25 -28.80
N HIS A 567 -10.54 -24.34 -27.86
CA HIS A 567 -10.33 -24.69 -26.45
C HIS A 567 -11.31 -23.86 -25.61
N ARG A 568 -12.32 -24.54 -25.08
CA ARG A 568 -13.20 -24.04 -24.01
C ARG A 568 -12.40 -24.06 -22.70
N PRO A 569 -12.48 -23.04 -21.83
CA PRO A 569 -12.15 -23.23 -20.43
C PRO A 569 -13.18 -24.17 -19.78
N ALA A 570 -12.71 -25.05 -18.90
CA ALA A 570 -13.55 -25.97 -18.13
C ALA A 570 -14.56 -25.19 -17.24
N PRO A 571 -15.78 -25.71 -17.04
CA PRO A 571 -16.74 -25.12 -16.12
C PRO A 571 -16.28 -25.32 -14.66
N MET A 572 -16.49 -24.30 -13.83
CA MET A 572 -16.34 -24.33 -12.37
C MET A 572 -17.11 -25.51 -11.76
N PRO A 573 -16.60 -26.17 -10.71
CA PRO A 573 -17.34 -27.21 -10.02
C PRO A 573 -18.57 -26.61 -9.32
N SER A 574 -19.73 -27.19 -9.61
CA SER A 574 -21.00 -26.94 -8.94
C SER A 574 -20.92 -27.38 -7.48
N ILE A 575 -21.30 -26.49 -6.56
CA ILE A 575 -21.58 -26.83 -5.16
C ILE A 575 -22.88 -27.62 -5.14
N ASP A 576 -22.80 -28.91 -4.81
CA ASP A 576 -23.95 -29.75 -4.48
C ASP A 576 -24.58 -29.25 -3.16
N VAL A 577 -25.70 -28.57 -3.26
CA VAL A 577 -26.60 -28.36 -2.13
C VAL A 577 -27.45 -29.62 -2.01
N ARG A 578 -27.03 -30.53 -1.12
CA ARG A 578 -27.91 -31.63 -0.68
C ARG A 578 -29.05 -31.03 0.15
N GLU A 579 -30.26 -31.15 -0.38
CA GLU A 579 -31.50 -31.00 0.38
C GLU A 579 -31.54 -32.09 1.46
N SER A 580 -31.61 -31.69 2.72
CA SER A 580 -32.02 -32.56 3.82
C SER A 580 -33.45 -32.19 4.21
N GLU A 581 -34.37 -33.15 4.05
CA GLU A 581 -35.76 -33.07 4.49
C GLU A 581 -35.87 -32.88 6.02
N PRO A 582 -36.98 -32.31 6.52
CA PRO A 582 -37.14 -31.96 7.93
C PRO A 582 -37.55 -33.18 8.76
N ASP A 583 -36.72 -33.55 9.73
CA ASP A 583 -37.08 -34.57 10.70
C ASP A 583 -38.10 -34.05 11.72
N ASN A 584 -39.13 -34.88 11.87
CA ASN A 584 -40.34 -34.70 12.65
C ASN A 584 -40.08 -35.14 14.10
N PHE A 585 -40.00 -34.21 15.05
CA PHE A 585 -40.10 -34.55 16.48
C PHE A 585 -41.04 -33.59 17.20
N SER A 586 -42.29 -34.01 17.28
CA SER A 586 -43.24 -33.58 18.29
C SER A 586 -43.62 -34.79 19.15
N LYS A 587 -43.15 -34.84 20.40
CA LYS A 587 -43.82 -35.42 21.59
C LYS A 587 -42.90 -35.41 22.82
N GLY A 588 -43.42 -34.89 23.93
CA GLY A 588 -42.98 -35.25 25.28
C GLY A 588 -42.45 -34.12 26.15
N ILE A 589 -43.26 -33.10 26.46
CA ILE A 589 -43.05 -32.27 27.66
C ILE A 589 -44.01 -32.80 28.72
N ALA A 590 -43.47 -33.34 29.80
CA ALA A 590 -44.18 -33.63 31.03
C ALA A 590 -44.16 -32.40 31.94
N GLU A 591 -45.29 -32.15 32.58
CA GLU A 591 -45.56 -31.11 33.57
C GLU A 591 -44.64 -31.21 34.79
N VAL A 592 -44.09 -30.07 35.22
CA VAL A 592 -43.78 -29.80 36.63
C VAL A 592 -44.09 -28.31 36.89
N GLU A 593 -45.03 -28.06 37.80
CA GLU A 593 -45.43 -26.76 38.32
C GLU A 593 -44.55 -26.29 39.53
N PRO A 594 -44.66 -25.03 39.99
CA PRO A 594 -43.54 -24.21 40.43
C PRO A 594 -43.39 -24.05 41.95
N GLU A 595 -42.21 -23.65 42.41
CA GLU A 595 -42.01 -22.98 43.70
C GLU A 595 -41.04 -21.80 43.60
N GLY A 596 -41.41 -20.68 44.21
CA GLY A 596 -40.46 -19.84 44.93
C GLY A 596 -39.96 -18.56 44.25
N THR A 597 -40.69 -17.47 44.48
CA THR A 597 -40.38 -16.06 44.21
C THR A 597 -39.11 -15.52 44.89
N SER A 598 -38.39 -14.61 44.23
CA SER A 598 -38.05 -13.29 44.80
C SER A 598 -37.66 -12.27 43.71
N ASP A 599 -38.44 -11.19 43.65
CA ASP A 599 -38.30 -10.00 42.81
C ASP A 599 -36.97 -9.26 42.99
N VAL A 600 -36.34 -8.86 41.88
CA VAL A 600 -35.70 -7.54 41.75
C VAL A 600 -36.01 -6.99 40.36
N SER A 601 -36.80 -5.90 40.34
CA SER A 601 -37.18 -5.15 39.15
C SER A 601 -36.01 -4.33 38.60
N VAL A 602 -35.68 -4.47 37.31
CA VAL A 602 -34.97 -3.45 36.54
C VAL A 602 -35.67 -3.26 35.19
N SER A 603 -36.25 -2.08 34.98
CA SER A 603 -36.98 -1.69 33.78
C SER A 603 -36.08 -1.63 32.54
N PRO A 604 -36.54 -2.05 31.35
CA PRO A 604 -35.84 -1.79 30.08
C PRO A 604 -36.03 -0.33 29.66
N LEU A 605 -34.93 0.41 29.52
CA LEU A 605 -34.91 1.72 28.87
C LEU A 605 -35.22 1.56 27.38
N GLN A 606 -36.43 1.97 26.98
CA GLN A 606 -36.82 2.18 25.58
C GLN A 606 -36.07 3.39 25.01
N ILE A 607 -35.15 3.16 24.07
CA ILE A 607 -34.60 4.21 23.21
C ILE A 607 -35.48 4.30 21.97
N GLY A 608 -36.50 5.16 22.04
CA GLY A 608 -37.33 5.54 20.90
C GLY A 608 -36.56 6.44 19.94
N TRP A 609 -36.54 6.07 18.66
CA TRP A 609 -36.06 6.93 17.58
C TRP A 609 -37.18 7.92 17.22
N PRO A 610 -36.99 9.25 17.33
CA PRO A 610 -38.01 10.17 16.86
C PRO A 610 -37.95 10.26 15.33
N ARG A 611 -38.94 9.66 14.67
CA ARG A 611 -39.41 10.14 13.37
C ARG A 611 -40.33 11.32 13.64
N ASN A 612 -40.11 12.47 12.99
CA ASN A 612 -41.20 13.33 12.55
C ASN A 612 -40.74 14.38 11.52
N PRO A 613 -41.68 14.90 10.71
CA PRO A 613 -41.47 15.33 9.34
C PRO A 613 -41.17 16.83 9.24
N ILE A 614 -40.61 17.22 8.09
CA ILE A 614 -40.37 18.61 7.73
C ILE A 614 -41.72 19.29 7.46
N THR A 615 -42.07 20.28 8.29
CA THR A 615 -43.04 21.32 7.96
C THR A 615 -42.41 22.69 8.19
N HIS A 616 -42.38 23.52 7.15
CA HIS A 616 -42.02 24.93 7.21
C HIS A 616 -43.06 25.73 8.00
N SER A 617 -42.64 26.50 9.00
CA SER A 617 -43.05 27.91 9.23
C SER A 617 -42.61 28.44 10.59
N ALA A 618 -42.04 29.66 10.54
CA ALA A 618 -42.06 30.76 11.51
C ALA A 618 -41.64 30.54 12.98
N GLY A 619 -40.70 31.40 13.44
CA GLY A 619 -40.57 31.75 14.86
C GLY A 619 -39.14 31.97 15.31
N VAL A 620 -38.69 33.22 15.26
CA VAL A 620 -37.41 33.73 15.79
C VAL A 620 -37.41 33.63 17.33
N GLU A 621 -36.36 33.06 17.91
CA GLU A 621 -35.69 33.59 19.11
C GLU A 621 -34.32 32.92 19.31
N GLN A 622 -33.26 33.64 18.99
CA GLN A 622 -31.86 33.27 19.20
C GLN A 622 -31.45 33.58 20.64
N VAL A 623 -30.79 32.63 21.30
CA VAL A 623 -29.97 32.90 22.50
C VAL A 623 -28.50 32.92 22.05
N GLU A 624 -27.99 34.11 21.71
CA GLU A 624 -26.59 34.34 21.31
C GLU A 624 -25.67 34.52 22.53
N ALA A 625 -24.92 33.48 22.91
CA ALA A 625 -23.69 33.65 23.69
C ALA A 625 -22.55 33.98 22.71
N SER A 626 -22.20 35.27 22.57
CA SER A 626 -21.18 35.76 21.63
C SER A 626 -19.77 35.25 21.97
N LEU A 627 -19.07 34.75 20.94
CA LEU A 627 -17.63 34.46 20.94
C LEU A 627 -16.86 35.78 21.12
N LYS A 628 -16.49 36.12 22.36
CA LYS A 628 -15.75 37.37 22.64
C LYS A 628 -14.25 37.16 22.40
N LEU A 629 -13.77 37.61 21.24
CA LEU A 629 -12.34 37.76 20.96
C LEU A 629 -11.78 38.95 21.76
N THR A 630 -10.61 38.79 22.39
CA THR A 630 -9.92 39.92 23.04
C THR A 630 -9.21 40.79 22.02
N GLU A 631 -8.95 42.06 22.30
CA GLU A 631 -8.22 42.92 21.36
C GLU A 631 -6.77 42.43 21.13
N TYR A 632 -6.30 42.48 19.87
CA TYR A 632 -4.91 42.21 19.53
C TYR A 632 -4.04 43.42 19.83
N VAL A 633 -3.03 43.25 20.66
CA VAL A 633 -2.04 44.29 20.97
C VAL A 633 -0.87 44.16 20.00
N GLU A 634 -0.60 45.21 19.23
CA GLU A 634 0.56 45.31 18.34
C GLU A 634 1.77 45.86 19.09
N PHE A 635 2.96 45.36 18.77
CA PHE A 635 4.22 45.91 19.25
C PHE A 635 4.62 47.14 18.42
N ASP A 636 4.84 48.28 19.08
CA ASP A 636 5.10 49.57 18.42
C ASP A 636 6.42 50.26 18.84
N GLU A 637 7.22 49.63 19.71
CA GLU A 637 8.52 50.18 20.12
C GLU A 637 9.56 50.13 18.98
N GLU A 638 10.51 51.08 18.98
CA GLU A 638 11.60 51.12 17.99
C GLU A 638 12.59 49.97 18.17
N THR A 639 12.95 49.31 17.06
CA THR A 639 13.95 48.22 17.04
C THR A 639 15.19 48.64 16.28
N THR A 640 16.34 48.09 16.65
CA THR A 640 17.62 48.43 16.01
C THR A 640 17.70 47.91 14.58
N SER A 641 18.25 48.71 13.65
CA SER A 641 18.55 48.25 12.29
C SER A 641 19.57 47.11 12.29
N THR A 642 19.22 45.99 11.65
CA THR A 642 19.98 44.73 11.66
C THR A 642 21.34 44.80 10.98
N ALA A 643 21.64 45.86 10.23
CA ALA A 643 22.95 46.05 9.60
C ALA A 643 24.10 46.27 10.61
N ASN A 644 23.79 46.69 11.85
CA ASN A 644 24.78 47.00 12.90
C ASN A 644 24.44 46.39 14.28
N ALA A 645 23.46 45.50 14.38
CA ALA A 645 22.95 45.04 15.68
C ALA A 645 23.80 43.90 16.29
N ARG A 646 24.20 44.06 17.56
CA ARG A 646 24.85 42.98 18.32
C ARG A 646 23.84 41.85 18.59
N PRO A 647 24.23 40.56 18.56
CA PRO A 647 23.31 39.43 18.77
C PRO A 647 22.50 39.50 20.08
N GLY A 648 23.08 40.03 21.17
CA GLY A 648 22.39 40.20 22.44
C GLY A 648 21.24 41.20 22.37
N ARG A 649 21.39 42.29 21.62
CA ARG A 649 20.33 43.29 21.47
C ARG A 649 19.17 42.78 20.60
N LEU A 650 19.47 42.03 19.54
CA LEU A 650 18.45 41.37 18.72
C LEU A 650 17.65 40.34 19.53
N LEU A 651 18.29 39.64 20.47
CA LEU A 651 17.59 38.72 21.36
C LEU A 651 16.61 39.46 22.28
N GLU A 652 17.01 40.59 22.88
CA GLU A 652 16.12 41.43 23.69
C GLU A 652 14.90 41.92 22.89
N GLU A 653 15.12 42.38 21.66
CA GLU A 653 14.05 42.87 20.76
C GLU A 653 13.08 41.75 20.36
N VAL A 654 13.59 40.55 20.02
CA VAL A 654 12.75 39.39 19.71
C VAL A 654 11.93 38.97 20.93
N LEU A 655 12.51 38.97 22.13
CA LEU A 655 11.78 38.66 23.36
C LEU A 655 10.71 39.70 23.67
N ALA A 656 10.97 40.99 23.41
CA ALA A 656 10.00 42.06 23.58
C ALA A 656 8.81 41.90 22.63
N ILE A 657 9.06 41.60 21.34
CA ILE A 657 8.01 41.32 20.36
C ILE A 657 7.16 40.11 20.81
N ILE A 658 7.79 39.01 21.23
CA ILE A 658 7.06 37.82 21.70
C ILE A 658 6.30 38.13 22.99
N SER A 659 6.86 38.92 23.91
CA SER A 659 6.20 39.33 25.15
C SER A 659 4.88 40.07 24.88
N THR A 660 4.86 40.95 23.87
CA THR A 660 3.68 41.74 23.50
C THR A 660 2.71 40.98 22.60
N GLU A 661 3.18 40.39 21.50
CA GLU A 661 2.33 39.79 20.46
C GLU A 661 2.13 38.27 20.63
N GLY A 662 2.84 37.61 21.55
CA GLY A 662 2.83 36.16 21.74
C GLY A 662 1.50 35.59 22.29
N PRO A 663 1.12 34.34 21.94
CA PRO A 663 1.75 33.46 20.95
C PRO A 663 1.71 34.04 19.53
N VAL A 664 2.82 33.98 18.81
CA VAL A 664 3.01 34.67 17.52
C VAL A 664 3.82 33.82 16.55
N LEU A 665 3.50 33.90 15.25
CA LEU A 665 4.26 33.18 14.22
C LEU A 665 5.62 33.84 13.98
N GLY A 666 6.61 33.01 13.63
CA GLY A 666 7.94 33.49 13.25
C GLY A 666 7.86 34.64 12.25
N ASP A 667 7.17 34.46 11.12
CA ASP A 667 6.98 35.46 10.05
C ASP A 667 6.48 36.81 10.59
N ARG A 668 5.58 36.79 11.58
CA ARG A 668 5.09 38.02 12.21
C ARG A 668 6.21 38.72 12.99
N ILE A 669 7.04 37.99 13.73
CA ILE A 669 8.22 38.54 14.42
C ILE A 669 9.16 39.23 13.41
N PHE A 670 9.46 38.60 12.28
CA PHE A 670 10.30 39.21 11.23
C PHE A 670 9.66 40.48 10.67
N SER A 671 8.35 40.45 10.39
CA SER A 671 7.64 41.60 9.83
C SER A 671 7.56 42.78 10.80
N VAL A 672 7.37 42.53 12.10
CA VAL A 672 7.32 43.55 13.15
C VAL A 672 8.69 44.16 13.35
N HIS A 673 9.74 43.33 13.47
CA HIS A 673 11.12 43.81 13.61
C HIS A 673 11.51 44.71 12.42
N THR A 674 11.21 44.28 11.19
CA THR A 674 11.51 45.08 9.98
C THR A 674 10.75 46.40 9.93
N ARG A 675 9.47 46.39 10.36
CA ARG A 675 8.64 47.60 10.41
C ARG A 675 9.19 48.59 11.43
N CYS A 676 9.50 48.13 12.64
CA CYS A 676 10.01 48.94 13.74
C CYS A 676 11.47 49.38 13.55
N SER A 677 12.21 48.77 12.62
CA SER A 677 13.60 49.14 12.28
C SER A 677 13.74 50.13 11.11
N GLY A 678 12.64 50.78 10.67
CA GLY A 678 12.67 51.81 9.62
C GLY A 678 12.46 51.33 8.17
N GLY A 679 11.93 50.12 7.95
CA GLY A 679 11.27 49.77 6.68
C GLY A 679 12.15 49.45 5.46
N LEU A 680 13.45 49.18 5.62
CA LEU A 680 14.28 48.66 4.53
C LEU A 680 13.92 47.20 4.22
N ARG A 681 13.65 46.88 2.94
CA ARG A 681 13.25 45.54 2.46
C ARG A 681 14.15 44.44 3.05
N VAL A 682 13.51 43.40 3.57
CA VAL A 682 14.16 42.20 4.12
C VAL A 682 15.13 41.61 3.08
N GLY A 683 16.43 41.82 3.30
CA GLY A 683 17.45 41.02 2.64
C GLY A 683 17.54 39.64 3.30
N ARG A 684 17.90 38.61 2.54
CA ARG A 684 18.13 37.23 3.01
C ARG A 684 18.97 37.16 4.30
N LEU A 685 19.96 38.04 4.43
CA LEU A 685 20.85 38.13 5.59
C LEU A 685 20.13 38.48 6.91
N ILE A 686 19.07 39.29 6.85
CA ILE A 686 18.30 39.71 8.04
C ILE A 686 17.43 38.55 8.54
N ALA A 687 16.81 37.83 7.61
CA ALA A 687 16.02 36.65 7.93
C ALA A 687 16.89 35.52 8.52
N GLU A 688 18.10 35.33 8.00
CA GLU A 688 19.04 34.34 8.55
C GLU A 688 19.52 34.72 9.97
N ALA A 689 19.78 36.00 10.24
CA ALA A 689 20.18 36.49 11.56
C ALA A 689 19.08 36.30 12.61
N LEU A 690 17.85 36.74 12.32
CA LEU A 690 16.71 36.59 13.24
C LEU A 690 16.32 35.12 13.46
N ALA A 691 16.42 34.26 12.43
CA ALA A 691 16.21 32.82 12.58
C ALA A 691 17.25 32.17 13.51
N LYS A 692 18.50 32.60 13.44
CA LYS A 692 19.57 32.15 14.35
C LYS A 692 19.33 32.61 15.79
N ILE A 693 18.82 33.82 15.98
CA ILE A 693 18.44 34.34 17.31
C ILE A 693 17.27 33.53 17.89
N LEU A 694 16.22 33.25 17.12
CA LEU A 694 15.11 32.41 17.57
C LEU A 694 15.59 31.00 17.95
N ALA A 695 16.45 30.38 17.15
CA ALA A 695 17.04 29.07 17.48
C ALA A 695 17.84 29.11 18.79
N THR A 696 18.57 30.20 19.04
CA THR A 696 19.32 30.41 20.28
C THR A 696 18.40 30.66 21.48
N ALA A 697 17.30 31.38 21.29
CA ALA A 697 16.31 31.63 22.33
C ALA A 697 15.58 30.33 22.74
N THR A 698 15.22 29.50 21.76
CA THR A 698 14.61 28.18 22.01
C THR A 698 15.59 27.24 22.73
N SER A 699 16.86 27.14 22.29
CA SER A 699 17.84 26.23 22.92
C SER A 699 18.21 26.63 24.34
N ARG A 700 18.07 27.93 24.68
CA ARG A 700 18.26 28.46 26.04
C ARG A 700 17.00 28.41 26.91
N GLY A 701 15.87 27.92 26.39
CA GLY A 701 14.60 27.85 27.11
C GLY A 701 13.94 29.20 27.38
N LEU A 702 14.35 30.27 26.70
CA LEU A 702 13.77 31.62 26.85
C LEU A 702 12.44 31.76 26.09
N VAL A 703 12.24 30.92 25.06
CA VAL A 703 11.05 30.89 24.20
C VAL A 703 10.65 29.43 23.99
N VAL A 704 9.35 29.16 24.00
CA VAL A 704 8.76 27.88 23.61
C VAL A 704 8.38 27.95 22.14
N GLU A 705 8.89 27.00 21.36
CA GLU A 705 8.60 26.82 19.94
C GLU A 705 7.55 25.70 19.77
N GLU A 706 6.45 26.00 19.08
CA GLU A 706 5.37 25.05 18.79
C GLU A 706 5.16 24.92 17.28
N ASP A 707 5.00 23.66 16.84
CA ASP A 707 4.79 23.33 15.43
C ASP A 707 3.61 22.36 15.26
N PRO A 708 2.37 22.80 15.55
CA PRO A 708 1.19 21.94 15.47
C PRO A 708 0.83 21.52 14.04
N LEU A 709 1.48 22.10 13.03
CA LEU A 709 1.26 21.79 11.62
C LEU A 709 2.43 21.04 10.98
N GLY A 710 3.55 20.77 11.67
CA GLY A 710 4.69 20.04 11.12
C GLY A 710 5.43 20.80 10.01
N GLU A 711 5.61 22.11 10.17
CA GLU A 711 6.21 23.00 9.19
C GLU A 711 7.75 22.86 9.15
N ARG A 712 8.30 22.83 7.93
CA ARG A 712 9.76 22.76 7.71
C ARG A 712 10.47 24.07 8.07
N SER A 713 9.81 25.20 7.88
CA SER A 713 10.38 26.53 8.13
C SER A 713 10.09 27.02 9.54
N ARG A 714 11.15 27.42 10.26
CA ARG A 714 11.03 28.09 11.58
C ARG A 714 10.20 29.38 11.53
N GLN A 715 10.07 30.00 10.36
CA GLN A 715 9.23 31.19 10.18
C GLN A 715 7.73 30.87 10.30
N GLN A 716 7.33 29.64 9.98
CA GLN A 716 5.92 29.21 10.00
C GLN A 716 5.50 28.59 11.34
N ARG A 717 6.42 28.52 12.30
CA ARG A 717 6.20 28.00 13.65
C ARG A 717 5.73 29.08 14.62
N THR A 718 5.05 28.68 15.68
CA THR A 718 4.52 29.58 16.71
C THR A 718 5.52 29.69 17.87
N TYR A 719 5.76 30.90 18.35
CA TYR A 719 6.66 31.20 19.45
C TYR A 719 5.90 31.93 20.56
N ARG A 720 6.21 31.57 21.82
CA ARG A 720 5.69 32.24 23.02
C ARG A 720 6.73 32.20 24.14
N LEU A 721 6.61 33.09 25.12
CA LEU A 721 7.39 32.97 26.34
C LEU A 721 6.86 31.80 27.21
N PRO A 722 7.70 31.15 28.03
CA PRO A 722 7.27 30.06 28.92
C PRO A 722 6.12 30.43 29.86
N ASN A 723 6.02 31.70 30.25
CA ASN A 723 4.96 32.23 31.13
C ASN A 723 3.70 32.69 30.39
N GLN A 724 3.69 32.71 29.05
CA GLN A 724 2.50 33.02 28.26
C GLN A 724 1.64 31.77 28.07
N PRO A 725 0.30 31.91 28.06
CA PRO A 725 -0.59 30.81 27.71
C PRO A 725 -0.32 30.33 26.28
N ASP A 726 -0.56 29.05 26.03
CA ASP A 726 -0.43 28.41 24.72
C ASP A 726 -1.52 28.84 23.71
N LEU A 727 -2.64 29.36 24.22
CA LEU A 727 -3.77 29.85 23.43
C LEU A 727 -4.23 31.25 23.87
N ARG A 728 -4.38 32.18 22.91
CA ARG A 728 -5.03 33.49 23.09
C ARG A 728 -5.94 33.79 21.89
N GLN A 729 -7.25 33.82 22.09
CA GLN A 729 -8.23 34.17 21.04
C GLN A 729 -8.36 35.68 20.92
N ARG A 730 -7.76 36.27 19.88
CA ARG A 730 -7.70 37.72 19.69
C ARG A 730 -8.39 38.17 18.41
N THR A 731 -8.67 39.46 18.31
CA THR A 731 -9.08 40.09 17.05
C THR A 731 -7.96 39.98 16.01
N LEU A 732 -8.27 40.20 14.73
CA LEU A 732 -7.28 40.03 13.66
C LEU A 732 -6.08 40.97 13.84
N GLY A 733 -6.35 42.21 14.25
CA GLY A 733 -5.33 43.28 14.34
C GLY A 733 -4.69 43.55 12.97
N PRO A 734 -3.39 43.86 12.91
CA PRO A 734 -2.66 44.12 11.66
C PRO A 734 -2.29 42.83 10.90
N ARG A 735 -2.68 41.65 11.42
CA ARG A 735 -2.29 40.35 10.86
C ARG A 735 -3.15 40.01 9.64
N THR A 736 -2.57 39.32 8.66
CA THR A 736 -3.38 38.52 7.73
C THR A 736 -3.76 37.21 8.42
N LEU A 737 -4.78 36.50 7.91
CA LEU A 737 -5.21 35.24 8.51
C LEU A 737 -4.11 34.17 8.54
N GLU A 738 -3.16 34.24 7.60
CA GLU A 738 -1.97 33.38 7.55
C GLU A 738 -1.00 33.62 8.72
N LEU A 739 -0.99 34.85 9.26
CA LEU A 739 -0.16 35.24 10.40
C LEU A 739 -0.84 34.95 11.75
N VAL A 740 -2.05 34.39 11.76
CA VAL A 740 -2.73 33.93 12.97
C VAL A 740 -2.18 32.55 13.36
N PRO A 741 -1.77 32.34 14.63
CA PRO A 741 -1.32 31.04 15.11
C PRO A 741 -2.35 29.92 14.87
N PRO A 742 -1.92 28.70 14.48
CA PRO A 742 -2.83 27.59 14.19
C PRO A 742 -3.77 27.23 15.35
N ARG A 743 -3.28 27.24 16.60
CA ARG A 743 -4.11 26.98 17.79
C ARG A 743 -5.20 28.04 17.99
N GLU A 744 -4.91 29.30 17.67
CA GLU A 744 -5.89 30.40 17.75
C GLU A 744 -7.05 30.19 16.76
N LEU A 745 -6.73 29.78 15.52
CA LEU A 745 -7.72 29.43 14.49
C LEU A 745 -8.51 28.15 14.86
N ALA A 746 -7.83 27.12 15.36
CA ALA A 746 -8.46 25.86 15.76
C ALA A 746 -9.49 26.07 16.87
N ALA A 747 -9.14 26.82 17.91
CA ALA A 747 -10.05 27.11 19.02
C ALA A 747 -11.28 27.91 18.55
N LEU A 748 -11.12 28.82 17.58
CA LEU A 748 -12.23 29.56 16.98
C LEU A 748 -13.15 28.63 16.18
N MET A 749 -12.59 27.73 15.37
CA MET A 749 -13.34 26.74 14.60
C MET A 749 -14.14 25.80 15.50
N GLU A 750 -13.54 25.28 16.56
CA GLU A 750 -14.24 24.41 17.52
C GLU A 750 -15.41 25.14 18.20
N ALA A 751 -15.20 26.40 18.59
CA ALA A 751 -16.24 27.19 19.23
C ALA A 751 -17.41 27.49 18.26
N LEU A 752 -17.14 27.66 16.97
CA LEU A 752 -18.17 27.79 15.94
C LEU A 752 -18.91 26.47 15.70
N GLN A 753 -18.21 25.34 15.64
CA GLN A 753 -18.83 24.02 15.48
C GLN A 753 -19.71 23.63 16.67
N ARG A 754 -19.36 24.02 17.91
CA ARG A 754 -20.21 23.78 19.08
C ARG A 754 -21.56 24.52 19.01
N ARG A 755 -21.69 25.56 18.18
CA ARG A 755 -22.93 26.34 18.03
C ARG A 755 -23.93 25.72 17.05
N GLN A 756 -23.51 24.81 16.16
CA GLN A 756 -24.39 24.17 15.17
C GLN A 756 -24.07 22.68 15.05
N THR A 757 -25.08 21.83 15.18
CA THR A 757 -24.93 20.35 15.14
C THR A 757 -24.34 19.81 13.84
N TRP A 758 -24.39 20.58 12.74
CA TRP A 758 -23.71 20.24 11.48
C TRP A 758 -23.41 21.50 10.65
N MET A 759 -22.16 21.66 10.21
CA MET A 759 -21.71 22.71 9.30
C MET A 759 -20.81 22.11 8.21
N SER A 760 -20.98 22.54 6.96
CA SER A 760 -20.01 22.22 5.90
C SER A 760 -18.69 22.97 6.12
N HIS A 761 -17.58 22.47 5.56
CA HIS A 761 -16.28 23.14 5.65
C HIS A 761 -16.31 24.58 5.12
N ASP A 762 -16.98 24.81 3.99
CA ASP A 762 -17.11 26.15 3.39
C ASP A 762 -17.93 27.10 4.29
N ALA A 763 -19.01 26.61 4.91
CA ALA A 763 -19.78 27.38 5.88
C ALA A 763 -18.94 27.73 7.12
N LEU A 764 -18.18 26.78 7.66
CA LEU A 764 -17.28 27.01 8.79
C LEU A 764 -16.20 28.05 8.46
N TYR A 765 -15.58 27.97 7.28
CA TYR A 765 -14.54 28.93 6.89
C TYR A 765 -15.10 30.35 6.70
N ARG A 766 -16.31 30.48 6.16
CA ARG A 766 -16.99 31.78 6.07
C ARG A 766 -17.31 32.36 7.45
N GLU A 767 -17.73 31.53 8.40
CA GLU A 767 -17.96 32.00 9.77
C GLU A 767 -16.66 32.42 10.48
N VAL A 768 -15.55 31.72 10.24
CA VAL A 768 -14.23 32.16 10.73
C VAL A 768 -13.85 33.52 10.13
N LEU A 769 -14.09 33.73 8.83
CA LEU A 769 -13.85 35.02 8.19
C LEU A 769 -14.74 36.13 8.76
N ASN A 770 -16.02 35.84 9.01
CA ASN A 770 -16.95 36.79 9.63
C ASN A 770 -16.46 37.23 11.02
N CYS A 771 -15.95 36.30 11.84
CA CYS A 771 -15.37 36.62 13.16
C CYS A 771 -14.18 37.60 13.07
N TYR A 772 -13.43 37.56 11.97
CA TYR A 772 -12.32 38.47 11.69
C TYR A 772 -12.69 39.66 10.79
N SER A 773 -13.98 39.87 10.48
CA SER A 773 -14.46 40.92 9.57
C SER A 773 -13.86 40.87 8.16
N LEU A 774 -13.52 39.67 7.69
CA LEU A 774 -12.98 39.43 6.35
C LEU A 774 -14.10 38.99 5.39
N LYS A 775 -14.14 39.57 4.18
CA LYS A 775 -15.23 39.33 3.21
C LYS A 775 -14.96 38.24 2.18
N ARG A 776 -13.69 37.89 1.93
CA ARG A 776 -13.29 37.01 0.82
C ARG A 776 -12.48 35.82 1.31
N LEU A 777 -12.96 34.62 0.97
CA LEU A 777 -12.19 33.39 1.09
C LEU A 777 -11.25 33.29 -0.11
N THR A 778 -9.99 33.68 0.08
CA THR A 778 -8.95 33.49 -0.94
C THR A 778 -8.45 32.04 -0.91
N PRO A 779 -7.88 31.51 -2.01
CA PRO A 779 -7.33 30.15 -2.04
C PRO A 779 -6.31 29.88 -0.91
N LYS A 780 -5.44 30.87 -0.61
CA LYS A 780 -4.42 30.75 0.43
C LYS A 780 -5.02 30.71 1.84
N THR A 781 -6.03 31.54 2.11
CA THR A 781 -6.81 31.49 3.36
C THR A 781 -7.56 30.17 3.49
N GLN A 782 -8.20 29.69 2.41
CA GLN A 782 -8.92 28.42 2.40
C GLN A 782 -7.99 27.25 2.71
N GLN A 783 -6.82 27.21 2.08
CA GLN A 783 -5.80 26.20 2.35
C GLN A 783 -5.34 26.26 3.81
N ARG A 784 -5.09 27.46 4.35
CA ARG A 784 -4.70 27.63 5.76
C ARG A 784 -5.75 27.10 6.73
N LEU A 785 -7.02 27.48 6.53
CA LEU A 785 -8.13 27.01 7.36
C LEU A 785 -8.35 25.49 7.23
N TYR A 786 -8.20 24.94 6.03
CA TYR A 786 -8.29 23.50 5.78
C TYR A 786 -7.20 22.71 6.51
N VAL A 787 -5.95 23.16 6.44
CA VAL A 787 -4.82 22.51 7.13
C VAL A 787 -5.03 22.56 8.65
N VAL A 788 -5.51 23.67 9.20
CA VAL A 788 -5.84 23.78 10.63
C VAL A 788 -7.00 22.84 11.01
N LYS A 789 -8.08 22.80 10.21
CA LYS A 789 -9.24 21.94 10.48
C LYS A 789 -8.89 20.46 10.42
N THR A 790 -7.98 20.06 9.54
CA THR A 790 -7.63 18.64 9.33
C THR A 790 -6.57 18.14 10.31
N ARG A 791 -5.65 19.01 10.75
CA ARG A 791 -4.51 18.60 11.60
C ARG A 791 -4.70 18.89 13.09
N ILE A 792 -5.52 19.88 13.45
CA ILE A 792 -5.65 20.34 14.86
C ILE A 792 -7.06 20.15 15.39
N VAL A 793 -8.09 20.50 14.60
CA VAL A 793 -9.48 20.44 15.07
C VAL A 793 -10.04 19.03 14.86
N PRO A 794 -10.56 18.35 15.90
CA PRO A 794 -11.08 16.98 15.80
C PRO A 794 -12.28 16.81 14.85
#